data_AF-A0A2T2RRJ4-F1
#
_entry.id   AF-A0A2T2RRJ4-F1
#
_cell.length_a   1.000
_cell.length_b   1.000
_cell.length_c   1.000
_cell.angle_alpha   90.00
_cell.angle_beta   90.00
_cell.angle_gamma   90.00
#
_symmetry.space_group_name_H-M   'P 1'
#
loop_
_entity.id
_entity.type
_entity.pdbx_description
1 polymer ?
#
loop_
_entity_poly.entity_id
_entity_poly.type
_entity_poly.pdbx_seq_one_letter_code
_entity_poly.pdbx_strand_id
1 'polypeptide(L)'
;MPDRKFAAGASKSPQHQGKNKNGQSSPQKPSHNQHSRSGSGTATSSFSGTSKTPPKRWLRWPSWHVWAVLVVLVFGGVGYTATTMLLKLPEQSNCRAVFWPLASASKRLYCAQVRAEGQTAEDLLAAIELINGLPNDNPMRQQSDRYLQQWSQQILELAEQKFQAGKLEEAITTARQIPDHTEANQLVQQKVNRWQSIWSQAEELEAEIDQKLRQSKFNQAFQVAIKLTNVGNDYWATTQYEKAVDRIKVAQEDKKKLVQAQENFEQGGLKNWQNTLKLAGQIQSNSYFYQEAQTLLNQTSDRLLKNARQEIENENWQKVMKIAQAIPPSLDLQEQVTDLENLAFAGMNSASETVSGLEMAITQAKRIESERPLHQKAQQLIERWELEAKGLKHLSKARQLALSGEVEDLKGAIDQASEIAESNPYYQEAQQEISNWTRRIQVIQDQPILNRANQLANYGDVEALREAIAEASKIESGRALSQEAQNKIQEWRSRIQVIEDQPILERANQLASYSSVSALRDAINEASKIESGRALYEEAQNNIQDWRSRIQVIEDQPILNRARQLASYGDVEDLREAIAEASKIDSNRALYEEAQNKIQDWRARIQRIQDQPLLSNAVTLANAERFEAAIEAAQEIEQGRALYEEAQSKIRSWRQEIQARENLQQARQTARERTPEALAKAIRTARKVPSETTVREESTSAIEKWSDRLLAIARDRADTNLRKAIELAQMIPSGTPAYAAARVEIEDWKQQLQPSEENTESSPVSENDFLVEP
;
A
#
# COMPACT_ATOMS: atom_id res chain seq x y z
N MET A 1 32.12 13.44 5.21
CA MET A 1 31.58 14.66 5.86
C MET A 1 31.00 15.56 4.78
N PRO A 2 29.90 16.28 5.03
CA PRO A 2 28.82 16.00 5.99
C PRO A 2 27.67 15.24 5.29
N ASP A 3 26.56 14.80 5.88
CA ASP A 3 26.18 14.28 7.21
C ASP A 3 24.70 14.60 7.45
N ARG A 4 23.85 13.57 7.54
CA ARG A 4 22.75 13.37 8.53
C ARG A 4 21.90 12.17 8.06
N LYS A 5 21.98 11.00 8.70
CA LYS A 5 21.56 10.65 10.08
C LYS A 5 20.05 10.76 10.30
N PHE A 6 19.39 9.62 10.42
CA PHE A 6 18.59 9.29 11.61
C PHE A 6 18.67 7.79 11.93
N ALA A 7 18.67 7.48 13.22
CA ALA A 7 18.66 6.15 13.85
C ALA A 7 17.98 6.34 15.23
N ALA A 8 17.59 5.35 16.05
CA ALA A 8 17.63 3.89 16.01
C ALA A 8 16.50 3.34 16.92
N GLY A 9 16.39 2.01 17.10
CA GLY A 9 15.50 1.38 18.11
C GLY A 9 14.70 0.20 17.55
N ALA A 10 15.10 -1.08 17.59
CA ALA A 10 16.09 -1.84 18.38
C ALA A 10 15.59 -2.49 19.70
N SER A 11 14.78 -3.55 19.55
CA SER A 11 14.68 -4.71 20.46
C SER A 11 13.82 -5.80 19.80
N LYS A 12 13.96 -7.10 20.08
CA LYS A 12 15.06 -7.95 20.62
C LYS A 12 14.60 -9.39 20.39
N SER A 13 15.42 -10.27 19.81
CA SER A 13 15.12 -11.72 19.80
C SER A 13 15.29 -12.33 21.21
N PRO A 14 14.83 -13.56 21.44
CA PRO A 14 15.76 -14.68 21.19
C PRO A 14 15.16 -15.88 20.45
N GLN A 15 16.03 -16.63 19.78
CA GLN A 15 15.76 -18.01 19.38
C GLN A 15 15.85 -18.94 20.59
N HIS A 16 15.23 -20.12 20.51
CA HIS A 16 15.67 -21.28 21.29
C HIS A 16 15.70 -22.56 20.45
N GLN A 17 16.88 -23.20 20.40
CA GLN A 17 17.06 -24.59 19.97
C GLN A 17 16.94 -25.52 21.19
N GLY A 18 16.57 -26.82 21.05
CA GLY A 18 16.48 -27.66 22.25
C GLY A 18 16.10 -29.15 22.22
N LYS A 19 16.64 -29.97 21.30
CA LYS A 19 16.93 -31.43 21.48
C LYS A 19 15.84 -32.48 21.83
N ASN A 20 15.95 -33.62 21.14
CA ASN A 20 15.36 -34.94 21.44
C ASN A 20 15.47 -35.43 22.90
N LYS A 21 14.56 -36.34 23.31
CA LYS A 21 14.94 -37.71 23.73
C LYS A 21 13.75 -38.71 23.81
N ASN A 22 14.07 -40.00 23.62
CA ASN A 22 13.22 -41.14 23.94
C ASN A 22 13.28 -41.47 25.45
N GLY A 23 12.28 -42.19 25.98
CA GLY A 23 12.37 -42.83 27.31
C GLY A 23 11.12 -43.63 27.69
N GLN A 24 11.29 -44.89 28.10
CA GLN A 24 10.21 -45.80 28.54
C GLN A 24 10.29 -46.09 30.06
N SER A 25 9.33 -46.89 30.55
CA SER A 25 9.23 -47.61 31.84
C SER A 25 8.64 -46.83 33.03
N SER A 26 7.62 -47.33 33.78
CA SER A 26 7.39 -48.60 34.54
C SER A 26 8.05 -48.60 35.93
N PRO A 27 7.69 -49.48 36.91
CA PRO A 27 6.62 -50.52 36.93
C PRO A 27 5.79 -50.59 38.25
N GLN A 28 4.78 -51.48 38.32
CA GLN A 28 4.66 -52.52 39.38
C GLN A 28 3.58 -53.59 39.06
N LYS A 29 3.62 -54.73 39.78
CA LYS A 29 2.97 -56.04 39.50
C LYS A 29 3.02 -56.90 40.79
N PRO A 30 2.39 -58.11 40.91
CA PRO A 30 1.31 -58.77 40.14
C PRO A 30 0.00 -58.83 40.99
N SER A 31 -0.95 -59.78 40.99
CA SER A 31 -1.33 -61.08 40.34
C SER A 31 -2.88 -61.24 40.52
N HIS A 32 -3.68 -62.27 40.17
CA HIS A 32 -3.65 -63.64 39.56
C HIS A 32 -5.15 -63.99 39.25
N ASN A 33 -5.64 -65.06 38.58
CA ASN A 33 -5.10 -66.17 37.76
C ASN A 33 -6.25 -66.84 36.94
N GLN A 34 -6.02 -67.26 35.68
CA GLN A 34 -6.84 -68.25 34.89
C GLN A 34 -8.35 -67.93 34.65
N HIS A 35 -9.14 -68.46 33.69
CA HIS A 35 -9.03 -69.22 32.39
C HIS A 35 -10.45 -69.24 31.73
N SER A 36 -10.76 -69.61 30.47
CA SER A 36 -10.07 -69.74 29.16
C SER A 36 -11.10 -70.07 28.03
N ARG A 37 -10.71 -69.99 26.73
CA ARG A 37 -11.48 -70.40 25.48
C ARG A 37 -12.72 -69.55 25.13
N SER A 38 -12.90 -68.98 23.93
CA SER A 38 -13.00 -69.51 22.52
C SER A 38 -14.45 -69.87 22.12
N GLY A 39 -15.00 -69.54 20.93
CA GLY A 39 -14.51 -68.74 19.79
C GLY A 39 -15.26 -69.06 18.46
N SER A 40 -15.23 -68.16 17.46
CA SER A 40 -15.85 -68.25 16.09
C SER A 40 -17.40 -68.23 16.01
N GLY A 41 -18.06 -67.93 14.87
CA GLY A 41 -17.57 -67.66 13.50
C GLY A 41 -18.66 -67.13 12.53
N THR A 42 -18.31 -66.97 11.23
CA THR A 42 -19.08 -66.30 10.15
C THR A 42 -19.97 -67.20 9.28
N ALA A 43 -21.11 -66.69 8.80
CA ALA A 43 -21.76 -67.00 7.49
C ALA A 43 -22.87 -65.93 7.22
N THR A 44 -23.19 -65.39 6.03
CA THR A 44 -23.30 -65.84 4.61
C THR A 44 -24.74 -66.23 4.18
N SER A 45 -25.12 -65.83 2.97
CA SER A 45 -26.44 -65.86 2.33
C SER A 45 -27.13 -67.23 2.15
N SER A 46 -28.47 -67.26 2.03
CA SER A 46 -29.21 -67.47 0.74
C SER A 46 -30.62 -68.11 0.85
N PHE A 47 -31.51 -67.66 -0.05
CA PHE A 47 -32.64 -68.34 -0.73
C PHE A 47 -33.75 -69.16 -0.01
N SER A 48 -34.96 -69.02 -0.60
CA SER A 48 -36.21 -69.82 -0.47
C SER A 48 -36.85 -70.01 0.92
N GLY A 49 -38.17 -70.21 1.05
CA GLY A 49 -39.26 -70.15 0.05
C GLY A 49 -40.29 -71.28 0.25
N THR A 50 -41.59 -70.94 0.24
CA THR A 50 -42.75 -71.86 0.46
C THR A 50 -42.85 -72.46 1.89
N SER A 51 -43.99 -72.97 2.39
CA SER A 51 -45.41 -72.56 2.22
C SER A 51 -46.32 -73.21 3.27
N LYS A 52 -47.35 -72.48 3.73
CA LYS A 52 -48.64 -72.92 4.36
C LYS A 52 -48.65 -73.84 5.61
N THR A 53 -49.74 -73.66 6.39
CA THR A 53 -50.24 -74.46 7.53
C THR A 53 -49.56 -74.28 8.92
N PRO A 54 -50.34 -74.15 10.02
CA PRO A 54 -49.82 -73.99 11.38
C PRO A 54 -49.90 -75.26 12.26
N PRO A 55 -48.88 -75.58 13.09
CA PRO A 55 -48.95 -76.66 14.07
C PRO A 55 -48.82 -76.25 15.56
N LYS A 56 -49.81 -76.70 16.35
CA LYS A 56 -49.74 -77.26 17.73
C LYS A 56 -48.79 -76.66 18.80
N ARG A 57 -49.45 -76.08 19.82
CA ARG A 57 -49.04 -75.98 21.25
C ARG A 57 -48.15 -77.13 21.78
N TRP A 58 -47.15 -76.77 22.59
CA TRP A 58 -46.75 -77.51 23.82
C TRP A 58 -46.11 -76.50 24.81
N LEU A 59 -46.90 -75.83 25.66
CA LEU A 59 -47.34 -76.28 27.00
C LEU A 59 -46.18 -76.41 28.03
N ARG A 60 -45.93 -75.34 28.79
CA ARG A 60 -45.20 -75.35 30.07
C ARG A 60 -46.17 -74.99 31.21
N TRP A 61 -45.98 -75.58 32.38
CA TRP A 61 -46.88 -75.42 33.53
C TRP A 61 -46.50 -74.22 34.42
N PRO A 62 -47.46 -73.48 35.00
CA PRO A 62 -47.20 -72.43 35.99
C PRO A 62 -47.26 -72.94 37.45
N SER A 63 -46.93 -72.04 38.39
CA SER A 63 -46.61 -72.30 39.80
C SER A 63 -47.78 -72.80 40.67
N TRP A 64 -47.46 -73.29 41.88
CA TRP A 64 -48.40 -73.90 42.84
C TRP A 64 -49.61 -73.01 43.21
N HIS A 65 -49.48 -71.69 43.17
CA HIS A 65 -50.59 -70.76 43.38
C HIS A 65 -51.70 -70.93 42.33
N VAL A 66 -51.37 -71.39 41.12
CA VAL A 66 -52.37 -71.74 40.10
C VAL A 66 -53.20 -72.94 40.53
N TRP A 67 -52.63 -73.94 41.20
CA TRP A 67 -53.43 -75.06 41.74
C TRP A 67 -54.34 -74.65 42.89
N ALA A 68 -53.88 -73.74 43.77
CA ALA A 68 -54.75 -73.17 44.81
C ALA A 68 -55.94 -72.39 44.21
N VAL A 69 -55.67 -71.52 43.22
CA VAL A 69 -56.72 -70.80 42.48
C VAL A 69 -57.61 -71.75 41.66
N LEU A 70 -57.05 -72.82 41.09
CA LEU A 70 -57.81 -73.80 40.30
C LEU A 70 -58.71 -74.68 41.17
N VAL A 71 -58.31 -75.05 42.39
CA VAL A 71 -59.21 -75.72 43.35
C VAL A 71 -60.39 -74.82 43.73
N VAL A 72 -60.13 -73.54 43.99
CA VAL A 72 -61.21 -72.55 44.25
C VAL A 72 -62.10 -72.34 43.01
N LEU A 73 -61.53 -72.28 41.80
CA LEU A 73 -62.30 -72.15 40.55
C LEU A 73 -63.08 -73.42 40.18
N VAL A 74 -62.59 -74.62 40.50
CA VAL A 74 -63.28 -75.88 40.16
C VAL A 74 -64.40 -76.17 41.16
N PHE A 75 -64.14 -76.11 42.46
CA PHE A 75 -65.19 -76.38 43.47
C PHE A 75 -66.12 -75.17 43.68
N GLY A 76 -65.58 -73.96 43.74
CA GLY A 76 -66.38 -72.74 43.80
C GLY A 76 -67.12 -72.44 42.49
N GLY A 77 -66.52 -72.76 41.34
CA GLY A 77 -67.16 -72.58 40.03
C GLY A 77 -68.37 -73.49 39.82
N VAL A 78 -68.30 -74.77 40.23
CA VAL A 78 -69.47 -75.66 40.16
C VAL A 78 -70.57 -75.21 41.13
N GLY A 79 -70.23 -74.75 42.33
CA GLY A 79 -71.21 -74.17 43.26
C GLY A 79 -71.91 -72.93 42.69
N TYR A 80 -71.14 -71.95 42.23
CA TYR A 80 -71.66 -70.69 41.70
C TYR A 80 -72.44 -70.88 40.39
N THR A 81 -71.98 -71.76 39.49
CA THR A 81 -72.74 -72.08 38.27
C THR A 81 -74.03 -72.83 38.59
N ALA A 82 -74.04 -73.77 39.53
CA ALA A 82 -75.27 -74.44 39.96
C ALA A 82 -76.31 -73.45 40.53
N THR A 83 -75.90 -72.53 41.42
CA THR A 83 -76.82 -71.51 41.97
C THR A 83 -77.29 -70.50 40.92
N THR A 84 -76.46 -70.14 39.94
CA THR A 84 -76.88 -69.23 38.85
C THR A 84 -77.70 -69.94 37.78
N MET A 85 -77.59 -71.26 37.62
CA MET A 85 -78.53 -72.07 36.81
C MET A 85 -79.88 -72.29 37.51
N LEU A 86 -79.93 -72.27 38.85
CA LEU A 86 -81.16 -72.33 39.64
C LEU A 86 -81.89 -70.97 39.75
N LEU A 87 -81.15 -69.85 39.64
CA LEU A 87 -81.73 -68.50 39.64
C LEU A 87 -81.94 -67.91 38.24
N LYS A 88 -81.34 -68.49 37.19
CA LYS A 88 -81.82 -68.28 35.81
C LYS A 88 -83.15 -69.02 35.63
N LEU A 89 -84.25 -68.26 35.58
CA LEU A 89 -85.48 -68.74 34.96
C LEU A 89 -85.16 -69.19 33.52
N PRO A 90 -85.75 -70.29 33.01
CA PRO A 90 -85.54 -70.71 31.65
C PRO A 90 -86.11 -69.66 30.68
N GLU A 91 -85.27 -69.14 29.78
CA GLU A 91 -85.66 -68.16 28.75
C GLU A 91 -86.61 -68.78 27.73
N GLN A 92 -87.91 -68.85 28.04
CA GLN A 92 -88.96 -69.27 27.10
C GLN A 92 -89.30 -68.19 26.05
N SER A 93 -88.26 -67.62 25.43
CA SER A 93 -88.39 -66.79 24.23
C SER A 93 -87.12 -66.88 23.37
N ASN A 94 -87.08 -67.84 22.44
CA ASN A 94 -86.06 -67.90 21.39
C ASN A 94 -86.19 -66.70 20.41
N CYS A 95 -85.75 -65.51 20.82
CA CYS A 95 -85.77 -64.29 20.01
C CYS A 95 -84.96 -64.39 18.70
N ARG A 96 -84.08 -65.40 18.59
CA ARG A 96 -83.32 -65.78 17.40
C ARG A 96 -84.14 -66.55 16.34
N ALA A 97 -85.36 -67.02 16.68
CA ALA A 97 -86.19 -67.85 15.80
C ALA A 97 -87.70 -67.56 15.97
N VAL A 98 -88.10 -66.30 15.83
CA VAL A 98 -89.50 -65.86 15.95
C VAL A 98 -90.13 -65.61 14.58
N PHE A 99 -91.28 -66.23 14.31
CA PHE A 99 -92.12 -65.88 13.16
C PHE A 99 -92.96 -64.64 13.48
N TRP A 100 -92.44 -63.46 13.14
CA TRP A 100 -92.99 -62.15 13.54
C TRP A 100 -94.49 -61.92 13.25
N PRO A 101 -95.08 -62.42 12.14
CA PRO A 101 -96.52 -62.24 11.88
C PRO A 101 -97.45 -62.85 12.94
N LEU A 102 -96.98 -63.85 13.71
CA LEU A 102 -97.76 -64.50 14.78
C LEU A 102 -97.19 -64.22 16.19
N ALA A 103 -96.23 -63.30 16.32
CA ALA A 103 -95.63 -62.96 17.60
C ALA A 103 -96.51 -61.98 18.40
N SER A 104 -96.86 -62.33 19.64
CA SER A 104 -97.59 -61.44 20.55
C SER A 104 -96.82 -60.15 20.84
N ALA A 105 -97.54 -59.05 21.12
CA ALA A 105 -96.92 -57.76 21.41
C ALA A 105 -95.95 -57.82 22.60
N SER A 106 -96.30 -58.56 23.66
CA SER A 106 -95.40 -58.81 24.80
C SER A 106 -94.09 -59.51 24.40
N LYS A 107 -94.15 -60.47 23.46
CA LYS A 107 -92.98 -61.19 22.97
C LYS A 107 -92.13 -60.32 22.02
N ARG A 108 -92.75 -59.48 21.19
CA ARG A 108 -92.02 -58.48 20.39
C ARG A 108 -91.32 -57.46 21.27
N LEU A 109 -92.02 -56.92 22.27
CA LEU A 109 -91.49 -55.95 23.24
C LEU A 109 -90.31 -56.52 24.04
N TYR A 110 -90.43 -57.74 24.56
CA TYR A 110 -89.33 -58.45 25.23
C TYR A 110 -88.13 -58.67 24.30
N CYS A 111 -88.34 -59.21 23.09
CA CYS A 111 -87.24 -59.43 22.14
C CYS A 111 -86.62 -58.13 21.61
N ALA A 112 -87.34 -57.01 21.66
CA ALA A 112 -86.79 -55.69 21.37
C ALA A 112 -85.90 -55.19 22.53
N GLN A 113 -86.34 -55.33 23.78
CA GLN A 113 -85.52 -54.99 24.95
C GLN A 113 -84.19 -55.76 24.96
N VAL A 114 -84.23 -57.08 24.71
CA VAL A 114 -83.03 -57.94 24.62
C VAL A 114 -82.11 -57.57 23.45
N ARG A 115 -82.63 -56.91 22.40
CA ARG A 115 -81.77 -56.29 21.36
C ARG A 115 -81.16 -54.99 21.86
N ALA A 116 -81.96 -54.08 22.41
CA ALA A 116 -81.50 -52.79 22.92
C ALA A 116 -80.39 -52.89 24.00
N GLU A 117 -80.32 -53.99 24.74
CA GLU A 117 -79.19 -54.31 25.64
C GLU A 117 -77.80 -54.32 24.96
N GLY A 118 -77.73 -54.51 23.63
CA GLY A 118 -76.48 -54.42 22.87
C GLY A 118 -75.90 -53.00 22.80
N GLN A 119 -76.71 -51.96 23.04
CA GLN A 119 -76.33 -50.53 23.08
C GLN A 119 -75.63 -49.98 21.83
N THR A 120 -75.57 -50.72 20.72
CA THR A 120 -75.14 -50.18 19.42
C THR A 120 -76.32 -49.55 18.68
N ALA A 121 -76.04 -48.67 17.70
CA ALA A 121 -77.09 -48.11 16.86
C ALA A 121 -77.83 -49.20 16.06
N GLU A 122 -77.11 -50.22 15.59
CA GLU A 122 -77.69 -51.35 14.84
C GLU A 122 -78.64 -52.18 15.72
N ASP A 123 -78.24 -52.47 16.96
CA ASP A 123 -79.05 -53.19 17.93
C ASP A 123 -80.30 -52.41 18.37
N LEU A 124 -80.15 -51.09 18.59
CA LEU A 124 -81.26 -50.20 18.96
C LEU A 124 -82.26 -50.01 17.80
N LEU A 125 -81.78 -49.91 16.56
CA LEU A 125 -82.64 -49.88 15.37
C LEU A 125 -83.37 -51.22 15.18
N ALA A 126 -82.66 -52.34 15.35
CA ALA A 126 -83.24 -53.68 15.31
C ALA A 126 -84.19 -53.95 16.49
N ALA A 127 -84.13 -53.17 17.58
CA ALA A 127 -85.14 -53.18 18.65
C ALA A 127 -86.38 -52.35 18.26
N ILE A 128 -86.17 -51.14 17.74
CA ILE A 128 -87.22 -50.24 17.25
C ILE A 128 -88.09 -50.91 16.19
N GLU A 129 -87.50 -51.60 15.20
CA GLU A 129 -88.21 -52.27 14.11
C GLU A 129 -89.27 -53.27 14.61
N LEU A 130 -88.95 -54.05 15.65
CA LEU A 130 -89.86 -55.06 16.21
C LEU A 130 -91.08 -54.46 16.91
N ILE A 131 -90.90 -53.28 17.51
CA ILE A 131 -91.97 -52.53 18.18
C ILE A 131 -92.82 -51.74 17.17
N ASN A 132 -92.17 -51.12 16.19
CA ASN A 132 -92.80 -50.31 15.15
C ASN A 132 -93.95 -51.04 14.44
N GLY A 133 -93.77 -52.32 14.11
CA GLY A 133 -94.81 -53.15 13.47
C GLY A 133 -96.02 -53.53 14.34
N LEU A 134 -96.28 -52.85 15.47
CA LEU A 134 -97.42 -53.11 16.36
C LEU A 134 -98.62 -52.19 16.07
N PRO A 135 -99.84 -52.74 15.91
CA PRO A 135 -101.07 -51.96 15.77
C PRO A 135 -101.31 -50.92 16.89
N ASN A 136 -101.97 -49.82 16.54
CA ASN A 136 -102.22 -48.67 17.41
C ASN A 136 -103.21 -48.97 18.56
N ASP A 137 -104.02 -50.02 18.44
CA ASP A 137 -105.01 -50.49 19.42
C ASP A 137 -104.42 -51.44 20.48
N ASN A 138 -103.11 -51.70 20.44
CA ASN A 138 -102.50 -52.70 21.30
C ASN A 138 -102.39 -52.27 22.79
N PRO A 139 -102.73 -53.14 23.77
CA PRO A 139 -102.62 -52.82 25.20
C PRO A 139 -101.22 -52.38 25.69
N MET A 140 -100.15 -52.76 24.99
CA MET A 140 -98.77 -52.38 25.36
C MET A 140 -98.30 -51.07 24.70
N ARG A 141 -99.15 -50.38 23.91
CA ARG A 141 -98.74 -49.25 23.06
C ARG A 141 -98.00 -48.14 23.82
N GLN A 142 -98.54 -47.69 24.96
CA GLN A 142 -97.90 -46.65 25.79
C GLN A 142 -96.49 -47.05 26.28
N GLN A 143 -96.25 -48.33 26.57
CA GLN A 143 -94.93 -48.81 26.98
C GLN A 143 -93.97 -48.91 25.79
N SER A 144 -94.47 -49.40 24.65
CA SER A 144 -93.76 -49.41 23.36
C SER A 144 -93.30 -48.02 22.95
N ASP A 145 -94.16 -46.99 23.02
CA ASP A 145 -93.82 -45.61 22.63
C ASP A 145 -92.74 -44.99 23.53
N ARG A 146 -92.71 -45.33 24.83
CA ARG A 146 -91.63 -44.89 25.74
C ARG A 146 -90.28 -45.49 25.38
N TYR A 147 -90.21 -46.79 25.04
CA TYR A 147 -88.96 -47.41 24.60
C TYR A 147 -88.54 -46.92 23.22
N LEU A 148 -89.49 -46.70 22.30
CA LEU A 148 -89.27 -46.08 21.00
C LEU A 148 -88.61 -44.71 21.14
N GLN A 149 -89.11 -43.86 22.05
CA GLN A 149 -88.52 -42.56 22.39
C GLN A 149 -87.12 -42.70 23.01
N GLN A 150 -86.96 -43.57 24.02
CA GLN A 150 -85.68 -43.79 24.72
C GLN A 150 -84.57 -44.29 23.77
N TRP A 151 -84.86 -45.30 22.96
CA TRP A 151 -83.87 -45.88 22.03
C TRP A 151 -83.55 -44.93 20.88
N SER A 152 -84.53 -44.16 20.39
CA SER A 152 -84.27 -43.09 19.41
C SER A 152 -83.35 -42.01 19.99
N GLN A 153 -83.51 -41.64 21.27
CA GLN A 153 -82.58 -40.73 21.94
C GLN A 153 -81.18 -41.34 22.06
N GLN A 154 -81.06 -42.62 22.44
CA GLN A 154 -79.76 -43.30 22.53
C GLN A 154 -79.05 -43.41 21.16
N ILE A 155 -79.79 -43.65 20.07
CA ILE A 155 -79.25 -43.60 18.70
C ILE A 155 -78.77 -42.18 18.36
N LEU A 156 -79.50 -41.13 18.77
CA LEU A 156 -79.07 -39.73 18.60
C LEU A 156 -77.85 -39.36 19.46
N GLU A 157 -77.65 -40.00 20.62
CA GLU A 157 -76.46 -39.83 21.45
C GLU A 157 -75.23 -40.53 20.82
N LEU A 158 -75.40 -41.72 20.24
CA LEU A 158 -74.36 -42.40 19.45
C LEU A 158 -74.02 -41.64 18.15
N ALA A 159 -75.01 -41.04 17.51
CA ALA A 159 -74.81 -40.18 16.35
C ALA A 159 -74.10 -38.86 16.74
N GLU A 160 -74.44 -38.26 17.89
CA GLU A 160 -73.69 -37.12 18.45
C GLU A 160 -72.21 -37.49 18.68
N GLN A 161 -71.90 -38.65 19.26
CA GLN A 161 -70.52 -39.12 19.41
C GLN A 161 -69.78 -39.23 18.06
N LYS A 162 -70.43 -39.75 17.01
CA LYS A 162 -69.86 -39.78 15.66
C LYS A 162 -69.61 -38.38 15.12
N PHE A 163 -70.54 -37.45 15.31
CA PHE A 163 -70.37 -36.04 14.92
C PHE A 163 -69.18 -35.39 15.64
N GLN A 164 -69.11 -35.51 16.97
CA GLN A 164 -68.01 -34.98 17.78
C GLN A 164 -66.65 -35.58 17.37
N ALA A 165 -66.62 -36.86 16.97
CA ALA A 165 -65.44 -37.55 16.41
C ALA A 165 -65.13 -37.19 14.94
N GLY A 166 -65.76 -36.16 14.35
CA GLY A 166 -65.47 -35.68 13.00
C GLY A 166 -66.13 -36.46 11.86
N LYS A 167 -67.09 -37.35 12.16
CA LYS A 167 -67.77 -38.23 11.19
C LYS A 167 -69.19 -37.74 10.90
N LEU A 168 -69.33 -36.53 10.34
CA LEU A 168 -70.64 -35.92 10.07
C LEU A 168 -71.58 -36.84 9.28
N GLU A 169 -71.14 -37.39 8.15
CA GLU A 169 -71.98 -38.25 7.31
C GLU A 169 -72.42 -39.52 8.03
N GLU A 170 -71.53 -40.18 8.79
CA GLU A 170 -71.92 -41.34 9.59
C GLU A 170 -72.92 -40.96 10.69
N ALA A 171 -72.81 -39.78 11.29
CA ALA A 171 -73.75 -39.27 12.29
C ALA A 171 -75.14 -39.00 11.67
N ILE A 172 -75.20 -38.29 10.55
CA ILE A 172 -76.44 -38.00 9.82
C ILE A 172 -77.09 -39.30 9.34
N THR A 173 -76.34 -40.24 8.78
CA THR A 173 -76.86 -41.56 8.39
C THR A 173 -77.42 -42.33 9.59
N THR A 174 -76.70 -42.35 10.73
CA THR A 174 -77.15 -43.03 11.96
C THR A 174 -78.45 -42.42 12.50
N ALA A 175 -78.57 -41.10 12.49
CA ALA A 175 -79.78 -40.40 12.95
C ALA A 175 -80.99 -40.61 12.02
N ARG A 176 -80.76 -40.61 10.70
CA ARG A 176 -81.82 -40.80 9.68
C ARG A 176 -82.34 -42.25 9.56
N GLN A 177 -81.77 -43.21 10.29
CA GLN A 177 -82.30 -44.57 10.37
C GLN A 177 -83.47 -44.71 11.36
N ILE A 178 -83.71 -43.70 12.22
CA ILE A 178 -84.87 -43.64 13.12
C ILE A 178 -86.15 -43.42 12.28
N PRO A 179 -87.23 -44.22 12.45
CA PRO A 179 -88.41 -44.13 11.58
C PRO A 179 -89.16 -42.78 11.62
N ASP A 180 -89.62 -42.32 10.46
CA ASP A 180 -90.14 -40.96 10.27
C ASP A 180 -91.42 -40.61 11.04
N HIS A 181 -92.27 -41.59 11.31
CA HIS A 181 -93.58 -41.41 11.95
C HIS A 181 -93.51 -41.30 13.49
N THR A 182 -92.30 -41.26 14.05
CA THR A 182 -92.07 -41.17 15.50
C THR A 182 -91.94 -39.72 15.95
N GLU A 183 -92.34 -39.41 17.19
CA GLU A 183 -92.14 -38.08 17.77
C GLU A 183 -90.65 -37.69 17.81
N ALA A 184 -89.76 -38.68 17.87
CA ALA A 184 -88.31 -38.51 17.81
C ALA A 184 -87.81 -37.94 16.47
N ASN A 185 -88.54 -38.06 15.36
CA ASN A 185 -88.09 -37.49 14.07
C ASN A 185 -87.94 -35.95 14.14
N GLN A 186 -88.76 -35.25 14.95
CA GLN A 186 -88.56 -33.81 15.17
C GLN A 186 -87.19 -33.51 15.80
N LEU A 187 -86.72 -34.36 16.72
CA LEU A 187 -85.39 -34.26 17.32
C LEU A 187 -84.28 -34.68 16.34
N VAL A 188 -84.53 -35.66 15.46
CA VAL A 188 -83.61 -36.04 14.37
C VAL A 188 -83.33 -34.85 13.46
N GLN A 189 -84.37 -34.19 12.94
CA GLN A 189 -84.19 -33.05 12.03
C GLN A 189 -83.51 -31.87 12.74
N GLN A 190 -83.86 -31.58 14.00
CA GLN A 190 -83.20 -30.54 14.80
C GLN A 190 -81.70 -30.84 15.01
N LYS A 191 -81.34 -32.09 15.33
CA LYS A 191 -79.95 -32.53 15.49
C LYS A 191 -79.16 -32.44 14.19
N VAL A 192 -79.69 -33.00 13.10
CA VAL A 192 -79.05 -32.98 11.77
C VAL A 192 -78.81 -31.54 11.29
N ASN A 193 -79.83 -30.67 11.38
CA ASN A 193 -79.69 -29.26 11.00
C ASN A 193 -78.65 -28.52 11.86
N ARG A 194 -78.59 -28.79 13.17
CA ARG A 194 -77.54 -28.25 14.06
C ARG A 194 -76.15 -28.74 13.65
N TRP A 195 -75.96 -30.04 13.41
CA TRP A 195 -74.66 -30.59 13.03
C TRP A 195 -74.18 -30.03 11.70
N GLN A 196 -75.05 -29.94 10.69
CA GLN A 196 -74.74 -29.34 9.39
C GLN A 196 -74.41 -27.85 9.51
N SER A 197 -75.15 -27.09 10.33
CA SER A 197 -74.86 -25.66 10.56
C SER A 197 -73.52 -25.43 11.27
N ILE A 198 -73.19 -26.23 12.28
CA ILE A 198 -71.88 -26.16 12.96
C ILE A 198 -70.74 -26.53 12.00
N TRP A 199 -70.96 -27.55 11.17
CA TRP A 199 -69.95 -28.03 10.23
C TRP A 199 -69.67 -27.00 9.12
N SER A 200 -70.71 -26.44 8.51
CA SER A 200 -70.59 -25.35 7.53
C SER A 200 -69.88 -24.12 8.12
N GLN A 201 -70.19 -23.76 9.37
CA GLN A 201 -69.50 -22.68 10.06
C GLN A 201 -68.01 -22.99 10.30
N ALA A 202 -67.66 -24.24 10.61
CA ALA A 202 -66.27 -24.65 10.78
C ALA A 202 -65.49 -24.64 9.45
N GLU A 203 -66.13 -25.05 8.35
CA GLU A 203 -65.54 -25.01 7.01
C GLU A 203 -65.38 -23.58 6.47
N GLU A 204 -66.31 -22.66 6.77
CA GLU A 204 -66.14 -21.22 6.50
C GLU A 204 -64.95 -20.61 7.25
N LEU A 205 -64.75 -21.01 8.52
CA LEU A 205 -63.60 -20.59 9.33
C LEU A 205 -62.29 -21.16 8.79
N GLU A 206 -62.29 -22.40 8.33
CA GLU A 206 -61.16 -23.08 7.68
C GLU A 206 -60.73 -22.31 6.40
N ALA A 207 -61.71 -21.97 5.54
CA ALA A 207 -61.48 -21.18 4.34
C ALA A 207 -61.03 -19.73 4.65
N GLU A 208 -61.53 -19.10 5.73
CA GLU A 208 -61.04 -17.79 6.17
C GLU A 208 -59.56 -17.86 6.60
N ILE A 209 -59.15 -18.90 7.34
CA ILE A 209 -57.74 -19.13 7.73
C ILE A 209 -56.86 -19.24 6.49
N ASP A 210 -57.25 -20.10 5.53
CA ASP A 210 -56.49 -20.34 4.30
C ASP A 210 -56.37 -19.06 3.46
N GLN A 211 -57.41 -18.22 3.43
CA GLN A 211 -57.37 -16.89 2.81
C GLN A 211 -56.42 -15.94 3.54
N LYS A 212 -56.41 -15.89 4.89
CA LYS A 212 -55.48 -15.04 5.64
C LYS A 212 -54.03 -15.48 5.41
N LEU A 213 -53.76 -16.78 5.29
CA LEU A 213 -52.43 -17.33 5.05
C LEU A 213 -51.89 -16.93 3.68
N ARG A 214 -52.69 -17.05 2.61
CA ARG A 214 -52.35 -16.54 1.27
C ARG A 214 -52.05 -15.04 1.27
N GLN A 215 -52.72 -14.27 2.14
CA GLN A 215 -52.48 -12.83 2.32
C GLN A 215 -51.31 -12.50 3.29
N SER A 216 -50.55 -13.49 3.78
CA SER A 216 -49.50 -13.32 4.81
C SER A 216 -49.99 -12.72 6.16
N LYS A 217 -51.30 -12.77 6.45
CA LYS A 217 -51.92 -12.17 7.64
C LYS A 217 -51.96 -13.15 8.82
N PHE A 218 -50.82 -13.72 9.18
CA PHE A 218 -50.70 -14.83 10.14
C PHE A 218 -51.39 -14.58 11.49
N ASN A 219 -51.27 -13.36 12.04
CA ASN A 219 -51.94 -13.00 13.30
C ASN A 219 -53.47 -13.04 13.17
N GLN A 220 -54.02 -12.67 12.00
CA GLN A 220 -55.46 -12.80 11.75
C GLN A 220 -55.84 -14.27 11.53
N ALA A 221 -55.03 -15.05 10.81
CA ALA A 221 -55.25 -16.48 10.65
C ALA A 221 -55.36 -17.20 12.01
N PHE A 222 -54.48 -16.88 12.96
CA PHE A 222 -54.52 -17.44 14.32
C PHE A 222 -55.77 -17.00 15.11
N GLN A 223 -56.18 -15.74 15.01
CA GLN A 223 -57.43 -15.26 15.62
C GLN A 223 -58.69 -15.93 15.02
N VAL A 224 -58.65 -16.36 13.76
CA VAL A 224 -59.71 -17.15 13.14
C VAL A 224 -59.65 -18.61 13.60
N ALA A 225 -58.45 -19.20 13.71
CA ALA A 225 -58.27 -20.55 14.24
C ALA A 225 -58.84 -20.70 15.66
N ILE A 226 -58.66 -19.72 16.55
CA ILE A 226 -59.25 -19.71 17.90
C ILE A 226 -60.79 -19.81 17.87
N LYS A 227 -61.47 -19.34 16.80
CA LYS A 227 -62.93 -19.50 16.67
C LYS A 227 -63.34 -20.98 16.55
N LEU A 228 -62.49 -21.84 15.96
CA LEU A 228 -62.77 -23.28 15.82
C LEU A 228 -62.93 -23.98 17.19
N THR A 229 -62.20 -23.53 18.22
CA THR A 229 -62.33 -24.11 19.58
C THR A 229 -63.70 -23.86 20.23
N ASN A 230 -64.52 -23.00 19.63
CA ASN A 230 -65.82 -22.57 20.14
C ASN A 230 -66.98 -22.94 19.21
N VAL A 231 -66.73 -23.66 18.10
CA VAL A 231 -67.76 -23.97 17.09
C VAL A 231 -68.77 -25.05 17.56
N GLY A 232 -68.49 -25.74 18.67
CA GLY A 232 -69.38 -26.75 19.26
C GLY A 232 -69.20 -28.17 18.73
N ASN A 233 -67.99 -28.48 18.22
CA ASN A 233 -67.58 -29.81 17.77
C ASN A 233 -66.14 -30.13 18.23
N ASP A 234 -65.93 -31.25 18.91
CA ASP A 234 -64.64 -31.62 19.53
C ASP A 234 -63.52 -31.84 18.51
N TYR A 235 -63.78 -32.51 17.38
CA TYR A 235 -62.82 -32.73 16.30
C TYR A 235 -62.37 -31.41 15.65
N TRP A 236 -63.28 -30.46 15.45
CA TRP A 236 -62.93 -29.12 14.99
C TRP A 236 -62.15 -28.32 16.03
N ALA A 237 -62.57 -28.40 17.30
CA ALA A 237 -61.96 -27.69 18.42
C ALA A 237 -60.56 -28.20 18.82
N THR A 238 -60.24 -29.46 18.51
CA THR A 238 -58.94 -30.09 18.80
C THR A 238 -58.15 -30.36 17.52
N THR A 239 -58.49 -31.42 16.79
CA THR A 239 -57.69 -31.98 15.69
C THR A 239 -57.54 -31.03 14.51
N GLN A 240 -58.58 -30.27 14.14
CA GLN A 240 -58.47 -29.28 13.05
C GLN A 240 -57.91 -27.94 13.51
N TYR A 241 -58.15 -27.53 14.75
CA TYR A 241 -57.47 -26.39 15.36
C TYR A 241 -55.94 -26.60 15.39
N GLU A 242 -55.45 -27.75 15.85
CA GLU A 242 -54.01 -28.08 15.86
C GLU A 242 -53.43 -28.04 14.44
N LYS A 243 -54.08 -28.70 13.46
CA LYS A 243 -53.67 -28.65 12.04
C LYS A 243 -53.70 -27.23 11.44
N ALA A 244 -54.59 -26.36 11.89
CA ALA A 244 -54.60 -24.96 11.48
C ALA A 244 -53.40 -24.20 12.07
N VAL A 245 -53.10 -24.39 13.36
CA VAL A 245 -51.94 -23.79 14.02
C VAL A 245 -50.62 -24.24 13.39
N ASP A 246 -50.45 -25.53 13.10
CA ASP A 246 -49.26 -26.04 12.41
C ASP A 246 -49.11 -25.46 10.99
N ARG A 247 -50.20 -25.37 10.21
CA ARG A 247 -50.18 -24.70 8.89
C ARG A 247 -49.82 -23.23 9.01
N ILE A 248 -50.33 -22.51 10.00
CA ILE A 248 -49.99 -21.11 10.26
C ILE A 248 -48.49 -20.98 10.55
N LYS A 249 -47.93 -21.86 11.38
CA LYS A 249 -46.51 -21.88 11.73
C LYS A 249 -45.61 -22.18 10.53
N VAL A 250 -45.92 -23.21 9.74
CA VAL A 250 -45.16 -23.55 8.52
C VAL A 250 -45.20 -22.37 7.52
N ALA A 251 -46.36 -21.74 7.33
CA ALA A 251 -46.49 -20.58 6.47
C ALA A 251 -45.70 -19.35 6.97
N GLN A 252 -45.63 -19.12 8.29
CA GLN A 252 -44.76 -18.10 8.89
C GLN A 252 -43.27 -18.39 8.63
N GLU A 253 -42.83 -19.63 8.83
CA GLU A 253 -41.44 -20.04 8.59
C GLU A 253 -41.05 -19.92 7.11
N ASP A 254 -41.92 -20.32 6.18
CA ASP A 254 -41.68 -20.18 4.74
C ASP A 254 -41.69 -18.72 4.28
N LYS A 255 -42.61 -17.87 4.76
CA LYS A 255 -42.58 -16.45 4.40
C LYS A 255 -41.34 -15.77 4.97
N LYS A 256 -40.85 -16.18 6.15
CA LYS A 256 -39.56 -15.70 6.69
C LYS A 256 -38.38 -16.09 5.80
N LYS A 257 -38.30 -17.35 5.32
CA LYS A 257 -37.27 -17.77 4.34
C LYS A 257 -37.35 -16.92 3.07
N LEU A 258 -38.56 -16.68 2.56
CA LEU A 258 -38.79 -15.92 1.34
C LEU A 258 -38.37 -14.46 1.46
N VAL A 259 -38.76 -13.78 2.54
CA VAL A 259 -38.36 -12.38 2.78
C VAL A 259 -36.83 -12.28 2.92
N GLN A 260 -36.20 -13.20 3.65
CA GLN A 260 -34.72 -13.26 3.73
C GLN A 260 -34.08 -13.54 2.37
N ALA A 261 -34.71 -14.34 1.50
CA ALA A 261 -34.25 -14.58 0.13
C ALA A 261 -34.37 -13.32 -0.75
N GLN A 262 -35.45 -12.53 -0.58
CA GLN A 262 -35.68 -11.26 -1.27
C GLN A 262 -34.67 -10.18 -0.82
N GLU A 263 -34.44 -10.03 0.48
CA GLU A 263 -33.41 -9.15 1.05
C GLU A 263 -32.01 -9.45 0.49
N ASN A 264 -31.63 -10.74 0.41
CA ASN A 264 -30.36 -11.16 -0.19
C ASN A 264 -30.31 -10.88 -1.71
N PHE A 265 -31.43 -10.99 -2.43
CA PHE A 265 -31.49 -10.72 -3.87
C PHE A 265 -31.27 -9.25 -4.18
N GLU A 266 -31.91 -8.36 -3.41
CA GLU A 266 -31.81 -6.90 -3.53
C GLU A 266 -30.43 -6.37 -3.15
N GLN A 267 -29.81 -6.92 -2.09
CA GLN A 267 -28.42 -6.59 -1.71
C GLN A 267 -27.41 -6.97 -2.81
N GLY A 268 -27.72 -7.99 -3.60
CA GLY A 268 -26.95 -8.39 -4.77
C GLY A 268 -25.58 -9.03 -4.47
N GLY A 269 -24.92 -9.46 -5.55
CA GLY A 269 -23.61 -10.10 -5.50
C GLY A 269 -23.67 -11.60 -5.21
N LEU A 270 -22.64 -12.33 -5.68
CA LEU A 270 -22.63 -13.79 -5.79
C LEU A 270 -23.03 -14.53 -4.50
N LYS A 271 -22.47 -14.15 -3.35
CA LYS A 271 -22.75 -14.79 -2.05
C LYS A 271 -24.21 -14.60 -1.61
N ASN A 272 -24.79 -13.44 -1.87
CA ASN A 272 -26.17 -13.16 -1.48
C ASN A 272 -27.14 -13.87 -2.44
N TRP A 273 -26.87 -13.87 -3.74
CA TRP A 273 -27.62 -14.69 -4.71
C TRP A 273 -27.56 -16.20 -4.40
N GLN A 274 -26.41 -16.74 -3.96
CA GLN A 274 -26.31 -18.11 -3.42
C GLN A 274 -27.23 -18.33 -2.21
N ASN A 275 -27.30 -17.38 -1.27
CA ASN A 275 -28.23 -17.46 -0.13
C ASN A 275 -29.69 -17.39 -0.59
N THR A 276 -30.04 -16.52 -1.54
CA THR A 276 -31.39 -16.43 -2.13
C THR A 276 -31.81 -17.77 -2.72
N LEU A 277 -30.99 -18.38 -3.57
CA LEU A 277 -31.30 -19.68 -4.17
C LEU A 277 -31.46 -20.77 -3.12
N LYS A 278 -30.59 -20.79 -2.11
CA LYS A 278 -30.65 -21.75 -0.99
C LYS A 278 -31.90 -21.58 -0.12
N LEU A 279 -32.36 -20.36 0.13
CA LEU A 279 -33.52 -20.08 0.98
C LEU A 279 -34.85 -20.26 0.23
N ALA A 280 -34.96 -19.77 -1.00
CA ALA A 280 -36.14 -19.94 -1.83
C ALA A 280 -36.33 -21.41 -2.26
N GLY A 281 -35.24 -22.12 -2.55
CA GLY A 281 -35.27 -23.55 -2.89
C GLY A 281 -35.65 -24.49 -1.72
N GLN A 282 -35.80 -23.97 -0.50
CA GLN A 282 -36.31 -24.72 0.66
C GLN A 282 -37.83 -24.61 0.84
N ILE A 283 -38.52 -23.82 0.02
CA ILE A 283 -39.98 -23.64 0.08
C ILE A 283 -40.63 -24.72 -0.78
N GLN A 284 -41.43 -25.57 -0.15
CA GLN A 284 -42.03 -26.75 -0.79
C GLN A 284 -43.25 -26.41 -1.66
N SER A 285 -43.60 -27.30 -2.59
CA SER A 285 -44.70 -27.12 -3.57
C SER A 285 -46.10 -27.07 -2.95
N ASN A 286 -46.26 -27.48 -1.70
CA ASN A 286 -47.48 -27.34 -0.90
C ASN A 286 -47.58 -25.99 -0.16
N SER A 287 -46.54 -25.15 -0.21
CA SER A 287 -46.50 -23.88 0.51
C SER A 287 -47.29 -22.78 -0.21
N TYR A 288 -48.03 -21.97 0.55
CA TYR A 288 -48.78 -20.82 0.05
C TYR A 288 -47.93 -19.81 -0.75
N PHE A 289 -46.60 -19.82 -0.54
CA PHE A 289 -45.65 -18.89 -1.14
C PHE A 289 -44.76 -19.51 -2.24
N TYR A 290 -45.05 -20.75 -2.66
CA TYR A 290 -44.23 -21.46 -3.65
C TYR A 290 -44.09 -20.71 -4.98
N GLN A 291 -45.15 -20.07 -5.48
CA GLN A 291 -45.10 -19.29 -6.73
C GLN A 291 -44.22 -18.04 -6.63
N GLU A 292 -44.23 -17.36 -5.47
CA GLU A 292 -43.31 -16.24 -5.20
C GLU A 292 -41.85 -16.74 -5.14
N ALA A 293 -41.61 -17.89 -4.51
CA ALA A 293 -40.30 -18.51 -4.40
C ALA A 293 -39.75 -18.92 -5.78
N GLN A 294 -40.54 -19.58 -6.63
CA GLN A 294 -40.14 -19.94 -8.00
C GLN A 294 -39.86 -18.71 -8.87
N THR A 295 -40.65 -17.65 -8.73
CA THR A 295 -40.40 -16.37 -9.42
C THR A 295 -39.04 -15.78 -9.03
N LEU A 296 -38.71 -15.80 -7.74
CA LEU A 296 -37.43 -15.31 -7.21
C LEU A 296 -36.25 -16.20 -7.62
N LEU A 297 -36.42 -17.52 -7.64
CA LEU A 297 -35.40 -18.48 -8.13
C LEU A 297 -35.03 -18.21 -9.58
N ASN A 298 -36.03 -18.01 -10.46
CA ASN A 298 -35.82 -17.71 -11.87
C ASN A 298 -35.09 -16.37 -12.05
N GLN A 299 -35.58 -15.30 -11.40
CA GLN A 299 -34.96 -13.97 -11.45
C GLN A 299 -33.51 -13.97 -10.94
N THR A 300 -33.20 -14.75 -9.90
CA THR A 300 -31.83 -14.89 -9.37
C THR A 300 -30.94 -15.66 -10.34
N SER A 301 -31.48 -16.68 -10.98
CA SER A 301 -30.78 -17.46 -12.00
C SER A 301 -30.43 -16.62 -13.23
N ASP A 302 -31.38 -15.84 -13.75
CA ASP A 302 -31.14 -14.89 -14.85
C ASP A 302 -30.03 -13.87 -14.52
N ARG A 303 -30.02 -13.36 -13.28
CA ARG A 303 -28.96 -12.45 -12.80
C ARG A 303 -27.59 -13.13 -12.76
N LEU A 304 -27.50 -14.37 -12.27
CA LEU A 304 -26.26 -15.15 -12.25
C LEU A 304 -25.78 -15.50 -13.66
N LEU A 305 -26.65 -16.00 -14.53
CA LEU A 305 -26.31 -16.34 -15.92
C LEU A 305 -25.88 -15.08 -16.72
N LYS A 306 -26.51 -13.93 -16.49
CA LYS A 306 -26.07 -12.66 -17.08
C LYS A 306 -24.71 -12.22 -16.55
N ASN A 307 -24.44 -12.37 -15.26
CA ASN A 307 -23.14 -12.07 -14.67
C ASN A 307 -22.05 -13.01 -15.19
N ALA A 308 -22.34 -14.31 -15.33
CA ALA A 308 -21.43 -15.29 -15.90
C ALA A 308 -21.02 -14.94 -17.34
N ARG A 309 -21.97 -14.54 -18.20
CA ARG A 309 -21.67 -14.04 -19.56
C ARG A 309 -20.76 -12.81 -19.52
N GLN A 310 -21.02 -11.85 -18.64
CA GLN A 310 -20.16 -10.67 -18.49
C GLN A 310 -18.73 -11.06 -18.03
N GLU A 311 -18.59 -12.04 -17.14
CA GLU A 311 -17.28 -12.49 -16.68
C GLU A 311 -16.56 -13.42 -17.70
N ILE A 312 -17.29 -14.00 -18.66
CA ILE A 312 -16.72 -14.63 -19.88
C ILE A 312 -16.16 -13.55 -20.82
N GLU A 313 -16.88 -12.45 -21.05
CA GLU A 313 -16.37 -11.32 -21.86
C GLU A 313 -15.15 -10.64 -21.19
N ASN A 314 -15.08 -10.63 -19.86
CA ASN A 314 -13.92 -10.15 -19.10
C ASN A 314 -12.79 -11.19 -18.96
N GLU A 315 -12.91 -12.38 -19.56
CA GLU A 315 -11.99 -13.53 -19.43
C GLU A 315 -11.66 -13.94 -17.97
N ASN A 316 -12.58 -13.66 -17.05
CA ASN A 316 -12.47 -13.96 -15.62
C ASN A 316 -12.90 -15.40 -15.31
N TRP A 317 -12.29 -16.39 -15.98
CA TRP A 317 -12.70 -17.80 -15.97
C TRP A 317 -12.90 -18.40 -14.56
N GLN A 318 -12.07 -18.03 -13.59
CA GLN A 318 -12.21 -18.48 -12.19
C GLN A 318 -13.48 -17.94 -11.49
N LYS A 319 -14.01 -16.78 -11.91
CA LYS A 319 -15.33 -16.28 -11.45
C LYS A 319 -16.46 -17.03 -12.15
N VAL A 320 -16.33 -17.28 -13.45
CA VAL A 320 -17.32 -18.05 -14.24
C VAL A 320 -17.55 -19.43 -13.59
N MET A 321 -16.48 -20.13 -13.21
CA MET A 321 -16.55 -21.38 -12.44
C MET A 321 -17.30 -21.22 -11.11
N LYS A 322 -17.00 -20.17 -10.33
CA LYS A 322 -17.68 -19.89 -9.05
C LYS A 322 -19.17 -19.52 -9.21
N ILE A 323 -19.57 -19.02 -10.38
CA ILE A 323 -20.97 -18.71 -10.71
C ILE A 323 -21.71 -19.97 -11.18
N ALA A 324 -21.07 -20.84 -11.95
CA ALA A 324 -21.63 -22.15 -12.31
C ALA A 324 -21.91 -22.98 -11.04
N GLN A 325 -20.91 -23.10 -10.16
CA GLN A 325 -21.01 -23.78 -8.85
C GLN A 325 -21.95 -23.09 -7.84
N ALA A 326 -22.47 -21.90 -8.15
CA ALA A 326 -23.46 -21.21 -7.32
C ALA A 326 -24.91 -21.67 -7.57
N ILE A 327 -25.17 -22.29 -8.71
CA ILE A 327 -26.51 -22.67 -9.17
C ILE A 327 -26.81 -24.10 -8.65
N PRO A 328 -27.79 -24.31 -7.75
CA PRO A 328 -28.07 -25.62 -7.18
C PRO A 328 -28.66 -26.59 -8.20
N PRO A 329 -28.38 -27.91 -8.08
CA PRO A 329 -28.93 -28.96 -8.96
C PRO A 329 -30.46 -29.07 -9.04
N SER A 330 -31.18 -28.42 -8.12
CA SER A 330 -32.65 -28.38 -8.09
C SER A 330 -33.29 -27.42 -9.08
N LEU A 331 -32.49 -26.68 -9.86
CA LEU A 331 -32.95 -25.81 -10.95
C LEU A 331 -32.75 -26.50 -12.29
N ASP A 332 -33.70 -26.32 -13.20
CA ASP A 332 -33.71 -26.86 -14.56
C ASP A 332 -32.76 -26.07 -15.49
N LEU A 333 -31.50 -26.01 -15.09
CA LEU A 333 -30.43 -25.18 -15.67
C LEU A 333 -29.09 -25.95 -15.78
N GLN A 334 -29.12 -27.28 -15.66
CA GLN A 334 -27.91 -28.11 -15.55
C GLN A 334 -27.05 -28.04 -16.82
N GLU A 335 -27.68 -27.89 -17.98
CA GLU A 335 -26.97 -27.72 -19.25
C GLU A 335 -26.24 -26.37 -19.32
N GLN A 336 -26.87 -25.28 -18.84
CA GLN A 336 -26.29 -23.94 -18.78
C GLN A 336 -25.14 -23.89 -17.78
N VAL A 337 -25.25 -24.60 -16.65
CA VAL A 337 -24.14 -24.81 -15.71
C VAL A 337 -23.00 -25.56 -16.40
N THR A 338 -23.30 -26.62 -17.13
CA THR A 338 -22.32 -27.42 -17.89
C THR A 338 -21.60 -26.59 -18.96
N ASP A 339 -22.32 -25.74 -19.71
CA ASP A 339 -21.73 -24.82 -20.69
C ASP A 339 -20.76 -23.82 -20.01
N LEU A 340 -21.15 -23.28 -18.85
CA LEU A 340 -20.31 -22.36 -18.07
C LEU A 340 -19.07 -23.06 -17.47
N GLU A 341 -19.21 -24.28 -16.98
CA GLU A 341 -18.06 -25.07 -16.49
C GLU A 341 -17.11 -25.43 -17.62
N ASN A 342 -17.62 -25.87 -18.79
CA ASN A 342 -16.80 -26.16 -19.96
C ASN A 342 -16.00 -24.93 -20.42
N LEU A 343 -16.62 -23.74 -20.52
CA LEU A 343 -15.89 -22.51 -20.87
C LEU A 343 -14.93 -22.03 -19.78
N ALA A 344 -15.29 -22.16 -18.50
CA ALA A 344 -14.42 -21.79 -17.40
C ALA A 344 -13.18 -22.70 -17.33
N PHE A 345 -13.35 -24.03 -17.51
CA PHE A 345 -12.22 -24.94 -17.66
C PHE A 345 -11.42 -24.66 -18.94
N ALA A 346 -12.07 -24.33 -20.06
CA ALA A 346 -11.38 -24.01 -21.30
C ALA A 346 -10.44 -22.81 -21.12
N GLY A 347 -10.97 -21.67 -20.68
CA GLY A 347 -10.20 -20.45 -20.49
C GLY A 347 -9.13 -20.55 -19.39
N MET A 348 -9.36 -21.36 -18.35
CA MET A 348 -8.31 -21.68 -17.37
C MET A 348 -7.15 -22.50 -17.94
N ASN A 349 -7.37 -23.30 -19.00
CA ASN A 349 -6.30 -24.03 -19.68
C ASN A 349 -5.59 -23.17 -20.74
N SER A 350 -6.30 -22.30 -21.47
CA SER A 350 -5.67 -21.37 -22.42
C SER A 350 -4.74 -20.39 -21.72
N ALA A 351 -5.10 -19.93 -20.53
CA ALA A 351 -4.29 -19.05 -19.67
C ALA A 351 -2.98 -19.67 -19.15
N SER A 352 -2.60 -20.87 -19.63
CA SER A 352 -1.26 -21.44 -19.42
C SER A 352 -0.26 -21.05 -20.52
N GLU A 353 -0.70 -20.46 -21.63
CA GLU A 353 0.13 -20.04 -22.78
C GLU A 353 0.98 -21.20 -23.35
N THR A 354 0.48 -22.44 -23.23
CA THR A 354 1.09 -23.64 -23.81
C THR A 354 0.25 -24.23 -24.93
N VAL A 355 0.88 -24.86 -25.92
CA VAL A 355 0.19 -25.59 -27.01
C VAL A 355 -0.79 -26.63 -26.43
N SER A 356 -0.37 -27.41 -25.44
CA SER A 356 -1.23 -28.41 -24.79
C SER A 356 -2.39 -27.78 -24.01
N GLY A 357 -2.17 -26.63 -23.33
CA GLY A 357 -3.22 -25.88 -22.66
C GLY A 357 -4.29 -25.34 -23.62
N LEU A 358 -3.86 -24.82 -24.78
CA LEU A 358 -4.76 -24.35 -25.83
C LEU A 358 -5.50 -25.52 -26.50
N GLU A 359 -4.82 -26.62 -26.81
CA GLU A 359 -5.46 -27.85 -27.33
C GLU A 359 -6.51 -28.41 -26.35
N MET A 360 -6.24 -28.35 -25.03
CA MET A 360 -7.24 -28.66 -24.01
C MET A 360 -8.38 -27.64 -23.98
N ALA A 361 -8.09 -26.34 -24.07
CA ALA A 361 -9.10 -25.28 -24.08
C ALA A 361 -10.10 -25.44 -25.25
N ILE A 362 -9.56 -25.60 -26.46
CA ILE A 362 -10.32 -25.90 -27.68
C ILE A 362 -11.18 -27.15 -27.49
N THR A 363 -10.61 -28.22 -26.91
CA THR A 363 -11.30 -29.49 -26.67
C THR A 363 -12.45 -29.39 -25.67
N GLN A 364 -12.33 -28.54 -24.64
CA GLN A 364 -13.42 -28.28 -23.69
C GLN A 364 -14.51 -27.38 -24.29
N ALA A 365 -14.13 -26.32 -25.01
CA ALA A 365 -15.10 -25.43 -25.66
C ALA A 365 -15.92 -26.12 -26.77
N LYS A 366 -15.31 -27.06 -27.52
CA LYS A 366 -15.99 -27.87 -28.55
C LYS A 366 -17.06 -28.83 -28.01
N ARG A 367 -17.27 -28.91 -26.70
CA ARG A 367 -18.36 -29.68 -26.07
C ARG A 367 -19.71 -28.95 -26.08
N ILE A 368 -19.72 -27.66 -26.40
CA ILE A 368 -20.93 -26.83 -26.42
C ILE A 368 -21.57 -26.97 -27.80
N GLU A 369 -22.73 -27.61 -27.88
CA GLU A 369 -23.46 -27.91 -29.12
C GLU A 369 -23.99 -26.64 -29.83
N SER A 370 -24.37 -26.73 -31.11
CA SER A 370 -24.76 -25.57 -31.94
C SER A 370 -25.94 -24.77 -31.39
N GLU A 371 -26.92 -25.45 -30.80
CA GLU A 371 -28.16 -24.83 -30.29
C GLU A 371 -27.96 -24.16 -28.91
N ARG A 372 -26.77 -24.29 -28.29
CA ARG A 372 -26.48 -23.78 -26.95
C ARG A 372 -26.28 -22.26 -26.97
N PRO A 373 -26.86 -21.49 -26.01
CA PRO A 373 -26.72 -20.02 -25.97
C PRO A 373 -25.29 -19.45 -25.85
N LEU A 374 -24.28 -20.29 -25.60
CA LEU A 374 -22.87 -19.89 -25.51
C LEU A 374 -22.01 -20.40 -26.70
N HIS A 375 -22.60 -21.13 -27.66
CA HIS A 375 -21.87 -21.73 -28.78
C HIS A 375 -21.09 -20.71 -29.61
N GLN A 376 -21.71 -19.59 -29.98
CA GLN A 376 -21.06 -18.54 -30.78
C GLN A 376 -19.81 -17.98 -30.08
N LYS A 377 -19.85 -17.82 -28.75
CA LYS A 377 -18.70 -17.35 -27.96
C LYS A 377 -17.63 -18.45 -27.84
N ALA A 378 -18.04 -19.71 -27.70
CA ALA A 378 -17.13 -20.85 -27.73
C ALA A 378 -16.35 -20.92 -29.06
N GLN A 379 -17.01 -20.75 -30.21
CA GLN A 379 -16.36 -20.75 -31.52
C GLN A 379 -15.36 -19.59 -31.68
N GLN A 380 -15.72 -18.36 -31.26
CA GLN A 380 -14.79 -17.21 -31.28
C GLN A 380 -13.53 -17.46 -30.45
N LEU A 381 -13.66 -18.14 -29.30
CA LEU A 381 -12.52 -18.53 -28.46
C LEU A 381 -11.70 -19.65 -29.11
N ILE A 382 -12.35 -20.65 -29.71
CA ILE A 382 -11.71 -21.74 -30.48
C ILE A 382 -10.88 -21.18 -31.63
N GLU A 383 -11.44 -20.30 -32.47
CA GLU A 383 -10.76 -19.66 -33.60
C GLU A 383 -9.49 -18.92 -33.15
N ARG A 384 -9.59 -18.17 -32.03
CA ARG A 384 -8.44 -17.48 -31.43
C ARG A 384 -7.39 -18.46 -30.89
N TRP A 385 -7.81 -19.46 -30.13
CA TRP A 385 -6.89 -20.43 -29.52
C TRP A 385 -6.22 -21.36 -30.55
N GLU A 386 -6.88 -21.68 -31.68
CA GLU A 386 -6.26 -22.44 -32.77
C GLU A 386 -5.17 -21.62 -33.48
N LEU A 387 -5.38 -20.31 -33.66
CA LEU A 387 -4.37 -19.39 -34.17
C LEU A 387 -3.18 -19.27 -33.20
N GLU A 388 -3.44 -19.06 -31.90
CA GLU A 388 -2.43 -19.01 -30.84
C GLU A 388 -1.62 -20.31 -30.76
N ALA A 389 -2.28 -21.48 -30.76
CA ALA A 389 -1.64 -22.79 -30.68
C ALA A 389 -0.75 -23.06 -31.89
N LYS A 390 -1.16 -22.63 -33.10
CA LYS A 390 -0.31 -22.67 -34.29
C LYS A 390 0.95 -21.82 -34.07
N GLY A 391 0.81 -20.57 -33.62
CA GLY A 391 1.93 -19.66 -33.36
C GLY A 391 2.96 -20.25 -32.39
N LEU A 392 2.51 -20.71 -31.22
CA LEU A 392 3.35 -21.35 -30.20
C LEU A 392 4.01 -22.65 -30.68
N LYS A 393 3.35 -23.42 -31.56
CA LYS A 393 3.94 -24.65 -32.15
C LYS A 393 5.10 -24.34 -33.09
N HIS A 394 5.03 -23.24 -33.82
CA HIS A 394 6.13 -22.74 -34.63
C HIS A 394 7.27 -22.17 -33.76
N LEU A 395 6.96 -21.29 -32.78
CA LEU A 395 7.97 -20.74 -31.85
C LEU A 395 8.70 -21.83 -31.05
N SER A 396 7.97 -22.77 -30.44
CA SER A 396 8.59 -23.83 -29.61
C SER A 396 9.54 -24.72 -30.42
N LYS A 397 9.20 -25.05 -31.67
CA LYS A 397 10.09 -25.78 -32.58
C LYS A 397 11.28 -24.93 -33.04
N ALA A 398 11.07 -23.64 -33.34
CA ALA A 398 12.15 -22.72 -33.69
C ALA A 398 13.17 -22.58 -32.55
N ARG A 399 12.68 -22.35 -31.33
CA ARG A 399 13.46 -22.32 -30.09
C ARG A 399 14.24 -23.61 -29.85
N GLN A 400 13.64 -24.76 -30.11
CA GLN A 400 14.29 -26.06 -29.97
C GLN A 400 15.47 -26.22 -30.94
N LEU A 401 15.35 -25.76 -32.20
CA LEU A 401 16.45 -25.75 -33.16
C LEU A 401 17.57 -24.80 -32.70
N ALA A 402 17.23 -23.58 -32.30
CA ALA A 402 18.19 -22.57 -31.84
C ALA A 402 19.03 -22.94 -30.58
N LEU A 403 18.74 -24.07 -29.91
CA LEU A 403 19.45 -24.52 -28.71
C LEU A 403 20.92 -24.86 -28.95
N SER A 404 21.29 -25.45 -30.09
CA SER A 404 22.70 -25.74 -30.41
C SER A 404 23.50 -24.45 -30.59
N GLY A 405 22.86 -23.44 -31.18
CA GLY A 405 23.51 -22.21 -31.62
C GLY A 405 24.38 -22.36 -32.86
N GLU A 406 24.31 -23.50 -33.56
CA GLU A 406 24.97 -23.70 -34.84
C GLU A 406 24.28 -22.92 -35.96
N VAL A 407 25.03 -22.56 -37.02
CA VAL A 407 24.54 -21.66 -38.07
C VAL A 407 23.37 -22.25 -38.85
N GLU A 408 23.38 -23.54 -39.16
CA GLU A 408 22.29 -24.19 -39.90
C GLU A 408 21.04 -24.38 -39.03
N ASP A 409 21.20 -24.72 -37.75
CA ASP A 409 20.08 -24.81 -36.80
C ASP A 409 19.45 -23.45 -36.51
N LEU A 410 20.25 -22.38 -36.43
CA LEU A 410 19.76 -21.00 -36.29
C LEU A 410 19.01 -20.52 -37.55
N LYS A 411 19.40 -20.96 -38.77
CA LYS A 411 18.57 -20.75 -39.97
C LYS A 411 17.26 -21.52 -39.87
N GLY A 412 17.32 -22.80 -39.51
CA GLY A 412 16.12 -23.62 -39.32
C GLY A 412 15.16 -23.03 -38.27
N ALA A 413 15.69 -22.38 -37.23
CA ALA A 413 14.90 -21.62 -36.26
C ALA A 413 14.22 -20.40 -36.90
N ILE A 414 14.96 -19.59 -37.66
CA ILE A 414 14.42 -18.44 -38.42
C ILE A 414 13.32 -18.90 -39.37
N ASP A 415 13.55 -19.97 -40.13
CA ASP A 415 12.58 -20.53 -41.08
C ASP A 415 11.30 -20.97 -40.35
N GLN A 416 11.42 -21.71 -39.23
CA GLN A 416 10.25 -22.17 -38.47
C GLN A 416 9.47 -21.03 -37.79
N ALA A 417 10.12 -19.94 -37.39
CA ALA A 417 9.45 -18.75 -36.87
C ALA A 417 8.82 -17.89 -37.99
N SER A 418 9.38 -17.90 -39.21
CA SER A 418 8.89 -17.12 -40.36
C SER A 418 7.55 -17.63 -40.92
N GLU A 419 7.19 -18.87 -40.62
CA GLU A 419 5.87 -19.47 -40.90
C GLU A 419 4.70 -18.85 -40.08
N ILE A 420 5.02 -18.01 -39.09
CA ILE A 420 4.04 -17.30 -38.26
C ILE A 420 3.57 -16.07 -39.03
N ALA A 421 2.31 -16.07 -39.46
CA ALA A 421 1.70 -14.97 -40.20
C ALA A 421 1.49 -13.72 -39.33
N GLU A 422 1.49 -12.53 -39.95
CA GLU A 422 1.36 -11.22 -39.28
C GLU A 422 0.09 -11.07 -38.43
N SER A 423 -0.99 -11.77 -38.79
CA SER A 423 -2.26 -11.79 -38.03
C SER A 423 -2.20 -12.62 -36.74
N ASN A 424 -1.10 -13.34 -36.49
CA ASN A 424 -0.95 -14.19 -35.31
C ASN A 424 -0.48 -13.37 -34.09
N PRO A 425 -1.05 -13.55 -32.88
CA PRO A 425 -0.59 -12.87 -31.67
C PRO A 425 0.92 -13.01 -31.40
N TYR A 426 1.52 -14.15 -31.77
CA TYR A 426 2.93 -14.46 -31.56
C TYR A 426 3.87 -13.91 -32.64
N TYR A 427 3.37 -13.18 -33.65
CA TYR A 427 4.18 -12.64 -34.74
C TYR A 427 5.29 -11.69 -34.27
N GLN A 428 4.98 -10.78 -33.34
CA GLN A 428 5.95 -9.80 -32.84
C GLN A 428 7.09 -10.46 -32.03
N GLU A 429 6.78 -11.54 -31.30
CA GLU A 429 7.78 -12.36 -30.60
C GLU A 429 8.66 -13.12 -31.60
N ALA A 430 8.04 -13.71 -32.64
CA ALA A 430 8.76 -14.38 -33.73
C ALA A 430 9.75 -13.46 -34.45
N GLN A 431 9.35 -12.23 -34.80
CA GLN A 431 10.25 -11.27 -35.45
C GLN A 431 11.42 -10.85 -34.54
N GLN A 432 11.22 -10.75 -33.23
CA GLN A 432 12.30 -10.49 -32.27
C GLN A 432 13.28 -11.67 -32.20
N GLU A 433 12.80 -12.91 -32.16
CA GLU A 433 13.68 -14.09 -32.17
C GLU A 433 14.44 -14.24 -33.49
N ILE A 434 13.78 -14.04 -34.64
CA ILE A 434 14.40 -14.00 -35.97
C ILE A 434 15.53 -12.97 -36.02
N SER A 435 15.31 -11.76 -35.50
CA SER A 435 16.33 -10.71 -35.45
C SER A 435 17.54 -11.11 -34.59
N ASN A 436 17.28 -11.69 -33.41
CA ASN A 436 18.32 -12.17 -32.49
C ASN A 436 19.15 -13.33 -33.08
N TRP A 437 18.51 -14.31 -33.72
CA TRP A 437 19.20 -15.42 -34.38
C TRP A 437 19.99 -14.96 -35.61
N THR A 438 19.43 -14.04 -36.41
CA THR A 438 20.12 -13.42 -37.55
C THR A 438 21.39 -12.70 -37.09
N ARG A 439 21.30 -11.92 -36.02
CA ARG A 439 22.47 -11.25 -35.42
C ARG A 439 23.51 -12.26 -34.90
N ARG A 440 23.07 -13.37 -34.29
CA ARG A 440 23.97 -14.44 -33.81
C ARG A 440 24.69 -15.14 -34.96
N ILE A 441 24.00 -15.44 -36.07
CA ILE A 441 24.60 -15.97 -37.29
C ILE A 441 25.68 -15.01 -37.84
N GLN A 442 25.36 -13.72 -37.93
CA GLN A 442 26.34 -12.71 -38.38
C GLN A 442 27.58 -12.68 -37.49
N VAL A 443 27.44 -12.67 -36.16
CA VAL A 443 28.62 -12.74 -35.25
C VAL A 443 29.45 -14.00 -35.50
N ILE A 444 28.83 -15.18 -35.65
CA ILE A 444 29.56 -16.44 -35.89
C ILE A 444 30.31 -16.41 -37.23
N GLN A 445 29.75 -15.76 -38.27
CA GLN A 445 30.38 -15.61 -39.59
C GLN A 445 31.49 -14.54 -39.60
N ASP A 446 31.30 -13.43 -38.88
CA ASP A 446 32.15 -12.25 -38.96
C ASP A 446 33.33 -12.32 -37.96
N GLN A 447 33.17 -12.99 -36.81
CA GLN A 447 34.21 -13.08 -35.79
C GLN A 447 35.52 -13.73 -36.28
N PRO A 448 35.53 -14.80 -37.11
CA PRO A 448 36.77 -15.33 -37.67
C PRO A 448 37.53 -14.32 -38.53
N ILE A 449 36.81 -13.49 -39.29
CA ILE A 449 37.38 -12.43 -40.13
C ILE A 449 38.03 -11.36 -39.24
N LEU A 450 37.30 -10.89 -38.22
CA LEU A 450 37.79 -9.88 -37.29
C LEU A 450 38.97 -10.39 -36.44
N ASN A 451 38.94 -11.67 -36.03
CA ASN A 451 40.05 -12.31 -35.32
C ASN A 451 41.32 -12.36 -36.20
N ARG A 452 41.18 -12.73 -37.48
CA ARG A 452 42.29 -12.73 -38.44
C ARG A 452 42.82 -11.33 -38.71
N ALA A 453 41.95 -10.33 -38.86
CA ALA A 453 42.34 -8.94 -39.01
C ALA A 453 43.16 -8.43 -37.81
N ASN A 454 42.73 -8.74 -36.58
CA ASN A 454 43.51 -8.43 -35.37
C ASN A 454 44.86 -9.18 -35.33
N GLN A 455 44.95 -10.42 -35.80
CA GLN A 455 46.21 -11.16 -35.90
C GLN A 455 47.20 -10.49 -36.88
N LEU A 456 46.72 -9.99 -38.02
CA LEU A 456 47.53 -9.22 -38.97
C LEU A 456 48.01 -7.90 -38.35
N ALA A 457 47.13 -7.16 -37.69
CA ALA A 457 47.48 -5.89 -37.05
C ALA A 457 48.53 -6.01 -35.92
N ASN A 458 48.74 -7.20 -35.36
CA ASN A 458 49.70 -7.45 -34.28
C ASN A 458 51.18 -7.44 -34.75
N TYR A 459 51.47 -7.60 -36.05
CA TYR A 459 52.83 -7.43 -36.56
C TYR A 459 53.28 -5.95 -36.51
N GLY A 460 52.32 -5.02 -36.60
CA GLY A 460 52.50 -3.60 -36.28
C GLY A 460 53.17 -2.75 -37.35
N ASP A 461 53.70 -3.33 -38.42
CA ASP A 461 54.21 -2.61 -39.58
C ASP A 461 53.08 -2.10 -40.51
N VAL A 462 53.44 -1.20 -41.42
CA VAL A 462 52.47 -0.54 -42.32
C VAL A 462 51.77 -1.52 -43.25
N GLU A 463 52.42 -2.57 -43.72
CA GLU A 463 51.81 -3.49 -44.69
C GLU A 463 50.89 -4.48 -43.98
N ALA A 464 51.30 -5.05 -42.84
CA ALA A 464 50.42 -5.90 -42.03
C ALA A 464 49.19 -5.13 -41.48
N LEU A 465 49.33 -3.83 -41.18
CA LEU A 465 48.19 -2.97 -40.83
C LEU A 465 47.27 -2.71 -42.05
N ARG A 466 47.80 -2.63 -43.28
CA ARG A 466 47.00 -2.56 -44.51
C ARG A 466 46.28 -3.87 -44.81
N GLU A 467 46.94 -5.02 -44.63
CA GLU A 467 46.31 -6.34 -44.72
C GLU A 467 45.20 -6.52 -43.66
N ALA A 468 45.42 -6.05 -42.43
CA ALA A 468 44.41 -6.05 -41.37
C ALA A 468 43.17 -5.23 -41.74
N ILE A 469 43.37 -4.01 -42.28
CA ILE A 469 42.29 -3.17 -42.80
C ILE A 469 41.53 -3.88 -43.92
N ALA A 470 42.24 -4.51 -44.86
CA ALA A 470 41.64 -5.25 -45.97
C ALA A 470 40.83 -6.46 -45.48
N GLU A 471 41.34 -7.23 -44.51
CA GLU A 471 40.63 -8.38 -43.93
C GLU A 471 39.37 -7.93 -43.19
N ALA A 472 39.46 -6.92 -42.32
CA ALA A 472 38.30 -6.37 -41.60
C ALA A 472 37.25 -5.75 -42.53
N SER A 473 37.66 -5.16 -43.66
CA SER A 473 36.75 -4.54 -44.63
C SER A 473 35.79 -5.51 -45.34
N LYS A 474 36.01 -6.83 -45.18
CA LYS A 474 35.08 -7.87 -45.66
C LYS A 474 33.80 -7.97 -44.82
N ILE A 475 33.75 -7.35 -43.64
CA ILE A 475 32.55 -7.29 -42.79
C ILE A 475 31.66 -6.14 -43.29
N GLU A 476 30.62 -6.49 -44.04
CA GLU A 476 29.72 -5.53 -44.69
C GLU A 476 29.03 -4.58 -43.70
N SER A 477 28.79 -3.33 -44.12
CA SER A 477 28.12 -2.32 -43.31
C SER A 477 26.70 -2.75 -42.92
N GLY A 478 26.38 -2.69 -41.63
CA GLY A 478 25.07 -3.08 -41.09
C GLY A 478 25.02 -4.49 -40.50
N ARG A 479 26.07 -5.29 -40.68
CA ARG A 479 26.23 -6.59 -39.99
C ARG A 479 26.62 -6.40 -38.52
N ALA A 480 26.38 -7.42 -37.71
CA ALA A 480 26.52 -7.38 -36.26
C ALA A 480 27.88 -6.87 -35.72
N LEU A 481 28.99 -7.13 -36.42
CA LEU A 481 30.34 -6.67 -36.04
C LEU A 481 30.85 -5.48 -36.87
N SER A 482 30.05 -4.91 -37.77
CA SER A 482 30.55 -3.89 -38.73
C SER A 482 31.07 -2.62 -38.06
N GLN A 483 30.48 -2.20 -36.93
CA GLN A 483 30.96 -1.05 -36.16
C GLN A 483 32.31 -1.34 -35.48
N GLU A 484 32.53 -2.57 -35.00
CA GLU A 484 33.80 -2.95 -34.36
C GLU A 484 34.92 -3.04 -35.40
N ALA A 485 34.63 -3.66 -36.55
CA ALA A 485 35.52 -3.68 -37.71
C ALA A 485 35.88 -2.26 -38.18
N GLN A 486 34.89 -1.37 -38.31
CA GLN A 486 35.13 0.03 -38.71
C GLN A 486 35.96 0.80 -37.67
N ASN A 487 35.73 0.60 -36.38
CA ASN A 487 36.54 1.21 -35.31
C ASN A 487 38.00 0.75 -35.43
N LYS A 488 38.23 -0.55 -35.64
CA LYS A 488 39.56 -1.13 -35.85
C LYS A 488 40.24 -0.59 -37.11
N ILE A 489 39.51 -0.43 -38.21
CA ILE A 489 40.01 0.16 -39.45
C ILE A 489 40.50 1.60 -39.22
N GLN A 490 39.79 2.44 -38.45
CA GLN A 490 40.27 3.79 -38.14
C GLN A 490 41.46 3.79 -37.18
N GLU A 491 41.49 2.90 -36.18
CA GLU A 491 42.63 2.70 -35.28
C GLU A 491 43.90 2.36 -36.08
N TRP A 492 43.83 1.40 -37.00
CA TRP A 492 44.97 0.97 -37.81
C TRP A 492 45.39 2.02 -38.85
N ARG A 493 44.46 2.79 -39.43
CA ARG A 493 44.78 3.94 -40.28
C ARG A 493 45.56 5.02 -39.52
N SER A 494 45.16 5.33 -38.29
CA SER A 494 45.87 6.28 -37.44
C SER A 494 47.29 5.78 -37.10
N ARG A 495 47.45 4.49 -36.75
CA ARG A 495 48.76 3.87 -36.54
C ARG A 495 49.67 3.95 -37.78
N ILE A 496 49.13 3.70 -38.98
CA ILE A 496 49.89 3.85 -40.24
C ILE A 496 50.39 5.29 -40.41
N GLN A 497 49.53 6.29 -40.20
CA GLN A 497 49.94 7.71 -40.29
C GLN A 497 51.06 8.03 -39.30
N VAL A 498 50.97 7.58 -38.05
CA VAL A 498 52.04 7.76 -37.05
C VAL A 498 53.34 7.12 -37.52
N ILE A 499 53.33 5.88 -38.00
CA ILE A 499 54.54 5.19 -38.47
C ILE A 499 55.17 5.89 -39.69
N GLU A 500 54.34 6.43 -40.59
CA GLU A 500 54.79 7.19 -41.77
C GLU A 500 55.34 8.59 -41.41
N ASP A 501 54.75 9.30 -40.44
CA ASP A 501 55.11 10.69 -40.09
C ASP A 501 56.17 10.80 -39.00
N GLN A 502 56.29 9.82 -38.10
CA GLN A 502 57.22 9.85 -36.95
C GLN A 502 58.68 10.17 -37.36
N PRO A 503 59.25 9.60 -38.44
CA PRO A 503 60.62 9.93 -38.86
C PRO A 503 60.79 11.39 -39.31
N ILE A 504 59.73 12.04 -39.80
CA ILE A 504 59.73 13.45 -40.19
C ILE A 504 59.80 14.32 -38.92
N LEU A 505 58.96 14.01 -37.93
CA LEU A 505 58.90 14.75 -36.67
C LEU A 505 60.17 14.56 -35.83
N GLU A 506 60.72 13.34 -35.76
CA GLU A 506 62.01 13.08 -35.12
C GLU A 506 63.16 13.85 -35.77
N ARG A 507 63.19 13.90 -37.11
CA ARG A 507 64.20 14.68 -37.85
C ARG A 507 64.05 16.18 -37.62
N ALA A 508 62.82 16.69 -37.56
CA ALA A 508 62.55 18.08 -37.23
C ALA A 508 63.02 18.41 -35.79
N ASN A 509 62.74 17.54 -34.81
CA ASN A 509 63.20 17.67 -33.44
C ASN A 509 64.75 17.65 -33.34
N GLN A 510 65.42 16.80 -34.12
CA GLN A 510 66.88 16.78 -34.22
C GLN A 510 67.44 18.09 -34.80
N LEU A 511 66.83 18.64 -35.85
CA LEU A 511 67.21 19.95 -36.41
C LEU A 511 67.02 21.08 -35.37
N ALA A 512 65.92 21.08 -34.64
CA ALA A 512 65.65 22.10 -33.62
C ALA A 512 66.66 22.07 -32.45
N SER A 513 67.24 20.91 -32.13
CA SER A 513 68.18 20.75 -31.02
C SER A 513 69.41 21.68 -31.11
N TYR A 514 69.89 21.95 -32.33
CA TYR A 514 71.03 22.85 -32.58
C TYR A 514 70.75 24.32 -32.21
N SER A 515 69.50 24.68 -31.91
CA SER A 515 69.09 25.97 -31.30
C SER A 515 69.52 27.25 -32.04
N SER A 516 69.96 27.15 -33.30
CA SER A 516 70.29 28.29 -34.16
C SER A 516 69.10 28.70 -35.02
N VAL A 517 69.04 29.97 -35.44
CA VAL A 517 67.93 30.48 -36.27
C VAL A 517 67.80 29.73 -37.60
N SER A 518 68.90 29.27 -38.22
CA SER A 518 68.82 28.40 -39.41
C SER A 518 68.19 27.07 -39.04
N ALA A 519 68.77 26.35 -38.07
CA ALA A 519 68.34 24.99 -37.74
C ALA A 519 66.89 24.93 -37.20
N LEU A 520 66.41 25.98 -36.53
CA LEU A 520 65.00 26.13 -36.15
C LEU A 520 64.09 26.39 -37.35
N ARG A 521 64.53 27.16 -38.36
CA ARG A 521 63.78 27.32 -39.64
C ARG A 521 63.77 26.03 -40.44
N ASP A 522 64.89 25.30 -40.47
CA ASP A 522 65.01 23.99 -41.11
C ASP A 522 64.12 22.93 -40.41
N ALA A 523 64.04 22.96 -39.07
CA ALA A 523 63.11 22.15 -38.29
C ALA A 523 61.64 22.47 -38.60
N ILE A 524 61.26 23.76 -38.66
CA ILE A 524 59.92 24.19 -39.06
C ILE A 524 59.58 23.67 -40.46
N ASN A 525 60.52 23.79 -41.42
CA ASN A 525 60.33 23.28 -42.77
C ASN A 525 60.15 21.76 -42.81
N GLU A 526 60.93 20.99 -42.03
CA GLU A 526 60.80 19.54 -41.97
C GLU A 526 59.47 19.10 -41.35
N ALA A 527 59.08 19.67 -40.19
CA ALA A 527 57.80 19.37 -39.54
C ALA A 527 56.58 19.80 -40.37
N SER A 528 56.70 20.86 -41.18
CA SER A 528 55.60 21.35 -42.04
C SER A 528 55.19 20.40 -43.16
N LYS A 529 55.93 19.31 -43.38
CA LYS A 529 55.58 18.23 -44.32
C LYS A 529 54.45 17.33 -43.81
N ILE A 530 54.16 17.36 -42.51
CA ILE A 530 53.04 16.60 -41.92
C ILE A 530 51.75 17.38 -42.22
N GLU A 531 50.90 16.81 -43.06
CA GLU A 531 49.70 17.47 -43.57
C GLU A 531 48.56 17.58 -42.53
N SER A 532 47.69 18.57 -42.69
CA SER A 532 46.53 18.78 -41.82
C SER A 532 45.57 17.60 -41.87
N GLY A 533 45.29 16.98 -40.71
CA GLY A 533 44.46 15.78 -40.60
C GLY A 533 45.23 14.45 -40.57
N ARG A 534 46.58 14.49 -40.61
CA ARG A 534 47.44 13.38 -40.21
C ARG A 534 47.55 13.29 -38.69
N ALA A 535 47.75 12.09 -38.16
CA ALA A 535 47.78 11.80 -36.72
C ALA A 535 48.80 12.64 -35.90
N LEU A 536 49.96 12.98 -36.46
CA LEU A 536 51.00 13.78 -35.77
C LEU A 536 50.92 15.29 -36.07
N TYR A 537 49.88 15.76 -36.77
CA TYR A 537 49.78 17.17 -37.21
C TYR A 537 49.78 18.16 -36.05
N GLU A 538 49.03 17.89 -34.97
CA GLU A 538 48.94 18.82 -33.84
C GLU A 538 50.27 18.95 -33.08
N GLU A 539 51.00 17.84 -32.90
CA GLU A 539 52.33 17.86 -32.30
C GLU A 539 53.33 18.63 -33.18
N ALA A 540 53.30 18.39 -34.50
CA ALA A 540 54.11 19.13 -35.46
C ALA A 540 53.83 20.64 -35.44
N GLN A 541 52.55 21.07 -35.37
CA GLN A 541 52.20 22.48 -35.25
C GLN A 541 52.64 23.08 -33.91
N ASN A 542 52.46 22.38 -32.79
CA ASN A 542 52.91 22.86 -31.48
C ASN A 542 54.42 23.11 -31.45
N ASN A 543 55.21 22.17 -31.98
CA ASN A 543 56.66 22.30 -32.10
C ASN A 543 57.04 23.47 -33.03
N ILE A 544 56.34 23.65 -34.15
CA ILE A 544 56.54 24.80 -35.06
C ILE A 544 56.30 26.15 -34.34
N GLN A 545 55.30 26.28 -33.48
CA GLN A 545 55.04 27.53 -32.76
C GLN A 545 56.09 27.82 -31.67
N ASP A 546 56.53 26.79 -30.93
CA ASP A 546 57.67 26.91 -30.01
C ASP A 546 58.94 27.37 -30.73
N TRP A 547 59.30 26.72 -31.85
CA TRP A 547 60.49 27.09 -32.63
C TRP A 547 60.39 28.50 -33.23
N ARG A 548 59.20 28.95 -33.64
CA ARG A 548 58.96 30.36 -34.02
C ARG A 548 59.20 31.31 -32.86
N SER A 549 58.68 31.00 -31.66
CA SER A 549 58.92 31.81 -30.45
C SER A 549 60.42 31.89 -30.11
N ARG A 550 61.13 30.76 -30.14
CA ARG A 550 62.59 30.71 -29.94
C ARG A 550 63.35 31.56 -30.97
N ILE A 551 62.97 31.53 -32.24
CA ILE A 551 63.55 32.40 -33.27
C ILE A 551 63.35 33.87 -32.92
N GLN A 552 62.13 34.29 -32.52
CA GLN A 552 61.87 35.68 -32.12
C GLN A 552 62.75 36.11 -30.94
N VAL A 553 62.87 35.26 -29.90
CA VAL A 553 63.76 35.53 -28.76
C VAL A 553 65.21 35.73 -29.22
N ILE A 554 65.75 34.85 -30.08
CA ILE A 554 67.14 34.96 -30.57
C ILE A 554 67.34 36.23 -31.41
N GLU A 555 66.36 36.61 -32.23
CA GLU A 555 66.38 37.82 -33.06
C GLU A 555 66.30 39.11 -32.23
N ASP A 556 65.48 39.14 -31.17
CA ASP A 556 65.15 40.36 -30.41
C ASP A 556 66.05 40.56 -29.17
N GLN A 557 66.64 39.50 -28.62
CA GLN A 557 67.48 39.57 -27.43
C GLN A 557 68.65 40.57 -27.54
N PRO A 558 69.33 40.74 -28.70
CA PRO A 558 70.35 41.77 -28.88
C PRO A 558 69.81 43.20 -28.72
N ILE A 559 68.58 43.47 -29.17
CA ILE A 559 67.93 44.79 -29.06
C ILE A 559 67.69 45.10 -27.58
N LEU A 560 67.09 44.15 -26.85
CA LEU A 560 66.81 44.33 -25.41
C LEU A 560 68.10 44.39 -24.58
N ASN A 561 69.15 43.66 -24.97
CA ASN A 561 70.47 43.76 -24.35
C ASN A 561 71.10 45.14 -24.55
N ARG A 562 71.04 45.70 -25.77
CA ARG A 562 71.54 47.04 -26.07
C ARG A 562 70.76 48.12 -25.32
N ALA A 563 69.44 47.99 -25.23
CA ALA A 563 68.59 48.88 -24.44
C ALA A 563 68.98 48.85 -22.94
N ARG A 564 69.18 47.66 -22.35
CA ARG A 564 69.69 47.51 -20.98
C ARG A 564 71.07 48.15 -20.79
N GLN A 565 71.95 48.09 -21.79
CA GLN A 565 73.27 48.71 -21.75
C GLN A 565 73.18 50.25 -21.76
N LEU A 566 72.35 50.85 -22.63
CA LEU A 566 72.11 52.29 -22.66
C LEU A 566 71.61 52.79 -21.29
N ALA A 567 70.61 52.12 -20.71
CA ALA A 567 70.06 52.46 -19.39
C ALA A 567 71.04 52.31 -18.20
N SER A 568 72.22 51.71 -18.41
CA SER A 568 73.20 51.48 -17.34
C SER A 568 73.99 52.74 -16.96
N TYR A 569 74.31 53.60 -17.93
CA TYR A 569 74.89 54.94 -17.70
C TYR A 569 73.89 55.80 -16.91
N GLY A 570 72.68 55.92 -17.48
CA GLY A 570 71.46 56.18 -16.74
C GLY A 570 71.23 57.64 -16.34
N ASP A 571 71.71 58.59 -17.16
CA ASP A 571 71.14 59.93 -17.20
C ASP A 571 69.77 59.96 -17.92
N VAL A 572 69.18 61.15 -18.12
CA VAL A 572 67.85 61.29 -18.72
C VAL A 572 67.81 60.96 -20.22
N GLU A 573 68.88 61.24 -20.96
CA GLU A 573 68.96 60.96 -22.40
C GLU A 573 69.37 59.51 -22.65
N ASP A 574 70.30 58.95 -21.87
CA ASP A 574 70.63 57.52 -21.86
C ASP A 574 69.36 56.65 -21.68
N LEU A 575 68.51 57.02 -20.73
CA LEU A 575 67.26 56.31 -20.45
C LEU A 575 66.21 56.51 -21.55
N ARG A 576 66.22 57.65 -22.26
CA ARG A 576 65.38 57.86 -23.44
C ARG A 576 65.85 57.03 -24.64
N GLU A 577 67.15 56.95 -24.89
CA GLU A 577 67.72 56.08 -25.92
C GLU A 577 67.45 54.60 -25.59
N ALA A 578 67.57 54.19 -24.34
CA ALA A 578 67.19 52.85 -23.89
C ALA A 578 65.71 52.53 -24.15
N ILE A 579 64.80 53.45 -23.81
CA ILE A 579 63.36 53.32 -24.11
C ILE A 579 63.13 53.21 -25.62
N ALA A 580 63.80 54.05 -26.42
CA ALA A 580 63.68 54.04 -27.88
C ALA A 580 64.19 52.72 -28.48
N GLU A 581 65.32 52.20 -28.02
CA GLU A 581 65.89 50.94 -28.48
C GLU A 581 64.99 49.74 -28.11
N ALA A 582 64.50 49.66 -26.87
CA ALA A 582 63.57 48.60 -26.46
C ALA A 582 62.21 48.69 -27.17
N SER A 583 61.76 49.89 -27.53
CA SER A 583 60.48 50.09 -28.24
C SER A 583 60.46 49.56 -29.69
N LYS A 584 61.60 49.09 -30.20
CA LYS A 584 61.72 48.41 -31.52
C LYS A 584 61.22 46.96 -31.50
N ILE A 585 60.91 46.41 -30.33
CA ILE A 585 60.32 45.07 -30.19
C ILE A 585 58.80 45.23 -30.31
N ASP A 586 58.23 44.72 -31.40
CA ASP A 586 56.79 44.82 -31.70
C ASP A 586 55.91 44.02 -30.73
N SER A 587 54.64 44.41 -30.61
CA SER A 587 53.67 43.81 -29.66
C SER A 587 53.25 42.36 -29.96
N ASN A 588 53.73 41.78 -31.05
CA ASN A 588 53.53 40.38 -31.44
C ASN A 588 54.78 39.51 -31.26
N ARG A 589 55.83 40.03 -30.61
CA ARG A 589 57.12 39.37 -30.41
C ARG A 589 57.28 38.81 -29.00
N ALA A 590 57.95 37.67 -28.87
CA ALA A 590 58.14 36.95 -27.61
C ALA A 590 58.80 37.76 -26.48
N LEU A 591 59.63 38.77 -26.77
CA LEU A 591 60.26 39.63 -25.75
C LEU A 591 59.51 40.93 -25.45
N TYR A 592 58.32 41.15 -26.04
CA TYR A 592 57.58 42.41 -25.89
C TYR A 592 57.28 42.79 -24.44
N GLU A 593 56.74 41.86 -23.65
CA GLU A 593 56.37 42.13 -22.26
C GLU A 593 57.59 42.52 -21.40
N GLU A 594 58.73 41.87 -21.60
CA GLU A 594 59.96 42.22 -20.89
C GLU A 594 60.49 43.60 -21.31
N ALA A 595 60.42 43.91 -22.61
CA ALA A 595 60.77 45.23 -23.14
C ALA A 595 59.87 46.33 -22.58
N GLN A 596 58.55 46.12 -22.51
CA GLN A 596 57.62 47.08 -21.92
C GLN A 596 57.88 47.29 -20.42
N ASN A 597 58.11 46.22 -19.66
CA ASN A 597 58.45 46.33 -18.24
C ASN A 597 59.71 47.19 -18.02
N LYS A 598 60.76 46.98 -18.82
CA LYS A 598 61.98 47.81 -18.77
C LYS A 598 61.72 49.27 -19.19
N ILE A 599 60.88 49.51 -20.19
CA ILE A 599 60.46 50.86 -20.58
C ILE A 599 59.76 51.60 -19.43
N GLN A 600 58.92 50.92 -18.63
CA GLN A 600 58.29 51.56 -17.46
C GLN A 600 59.28 51.80 -16.32
N ASP A 601 60.20 50.85 -16.04
CA ASP A 601 61.30 51.05 -15.07
C ASP A 601 62.10 52.33 -15.39
N TRP A 602 62.46 52.51 -16.66
CA TRP A 602 63.28 53.65 -17.12
C TRP A 602 62.49 54.96 -17.14
N ARG A 603 61.20 54.95 -17.51
CA ARG A 603 60.32 56.12 -17.38
C ARG A 603 60.21 56.59 -15.92
N ALA A 604 60.02 55.67 -14.98
CA ALA A 604 59.98 56.00 -13.55
C ALA A 604 61.31 56.58 -13.06
N ARG A 605 62.46 56.03 -13.53
CA ARG A 605 63.79 56.58 -13.22
C ARG A 605 63.98 58.00 -13.77
N ILE A 606 63.57 58.28 -15.01
CA ILE A 606 63.61 59.63 -15.60
C ILE A 606 62.79 60.61 -14.75
N GLN A 607 61.55 60.24 -14.39
CA GLN A 607 60.69 61.10 -13.56
C GLN A 607 61.35 61.43 -12.22
N ARG A 608 61.92 60.45 -11.52
CA ARG A 608 62.64 60.71 -10.26
C ARG A 608 63.81 61.67 -10.44
N ILE A 609 64.63 61.51 -11.49
CA ILE A 609 65.74 62.43 -11.75
C ILE A 609 65.25 63.88 -11.98
N GLN A 610 64.11 64.05 -12.66
CA GLN A 610 63.49 65.36 -12.91
C GLN A 610 62.84 65.99 -11.67
N ASP A 611 62.20 65.18 -10.83
CA ASP A 611 61.38 65.65 -9.71
C ASP A 611 62.19 65.82 -8.41
N GLN A 612 63.34 65.13 -8.29
CA GLN A 612 64.19 65.18 -7.10
C GLN A 612 64.64 66.61 -6.71
N PRO A 613 64.99 67.52 -7.64
CA PRO A 613 65.32 68.90 -7.29
C PRO A 613 64.16 69.66 -6.66
N LEU A 614 62.92 69.45 -7.14
CA LEU A 614 61.71 70.08 -6.60
C LEU A 614 61.46 69.63 -5.16
N LEU A 615 61.47 68.31 -4.93
CA LEU A 615 61.31 67.73 -3.60
C LEU A 615 62.44 68.16 -2.64
N SER A 616 63.67 68.27 -3.13
CA SER A 616 64.83 68.69 -2.34
C SER A 616 64.77 70.19 -1.98
N ASN A 617 64.28 71.04 -2.89
CA ASN A 617 63.99 72.44 -2.62
C ASN A 617 62.89 72.58 -1.56
N ALA A 618 61.79 71.84 -1.70
CA ALA A 618 60.70 71.81 -0.72
C ALA A 618 61.19 71.39 0.68
N VAL A 619 61.98 70.31 0.78
CA VAL A 619 62.61 69.89 2.05
C VAL A 619 63.53 70.98 2.61
N THR A 620 64.28 71.69 1.76
CA THR A 620 65.15 72.79 2.20
C THR A 620 64.34 73.98 2.76
N LEU A 621 63.20 74.31 2.15
CA LEU A 621 62.28 75.34 2.64
C LEU A 621 61.67 74.96 4.00
N ALA A 622 61.29 73.69 4.20
CA ALA A 622 60.78 73.21 5.48
C ALA A 622 61.85 73.21 6.59
N ASN A 623 63.09 72.85 6.26
CA ASN A 623 64.22 72.93 7.19
C ASN A 623 64.56 74.38 7.59
N ALA A 624 64.19 75.36 6.77
CA ALA A 624 64.24 76.79 7.09
C ALA A 624 62.95 77.30 7.78
N GLU A 625 62.13 76.41 8.33
CA GLU A 625 60.83 76.65 8.97
C GLU A 625 59.73 77.28 8.07
N ARG A 626 59.96 77.37 6.75
CA ARG A 626 59.03 77.96 5.78
C ARG A 626 58.05 76.91 5.26
N PHE A 627 57.33 76.25 6.17
CA PHE A 627 56.51 75.06 5.88
C PHE A 627 55.44 75.28 4.79
N GLU A 628 54.80 76.44 4.70
CA GLU A 628 53.83 76.71 3.62
C GLU A 628 54.49 76.78 2.24
N ALA A 629 55.65 77.44 2.12
CA ALA A 629 56.42 77.49 0.87
C ALA A 629 57.02 76.12 0.52
N ALA A 630 57.30 75.27 1.52
CA ALA A 630 57.69 73.88 1.31
C ALA A 630 56.53 73.05 0.75
N ILE A 631 55.32 73.23 1.28
CA ILE A 631 54.11 72.57 0.79
C ILE A 631 53.86 72.98 -0.66
N GLU A 632 53.92 74.28 -0.98
CA GLU A 632 53.77 74.82 -2.34
C GLU A 632 54.80 74.19 -3.31
N ALA A 633 56.09 74.22 -2.98
CA ALA A 633 57.16 73.65 -3.81
C ALA A 633 57.08 72.12 -3.98
N ALA A 634 56.50 71.39 -3.02
CA ALA A 634 56.23 69.95 -3.17
C ALA A 634 54.94 69.64 -3.94
N GLN A 635 54.01 70.60 -4.06
CA GLN A 635 52.79 70.44 -4.85
C GLN A 635 53.02 70.59 -6.36
N GLU A 636 54.18 71.10 -6.79
CA GLU A 636 54.63 71.08 -8.19
C GLU A 636 54.85 69.64 -8.73
N ILE A 637 55.00 68.64 -7.85
CA ILE A 637 55.10 67.24 -8.25
C ILE A 637 53.68 66.69 -8.46
N GLU A 638 53.31 66.53 -9.73
CA GLU A 638 51.96 66.12 -10.16
C GLU A 638 51.61 64.65 -9.82
N GLN A 639 50.31 64.37 -9.77
CA GLN A 639 49.80 63.01 -9.56
C GLN A 639 50.23 62.07 -10.71
N GLY A 640 50.74 60.88 -10.37
CA GLY A 640 51.27 59.92 -11.34
C GLY A 640 52.76 60.09 -11.67
N ARG A 641 53.44 61.09 -11.08
CA ARG A 641 54.90 61.21 -11.08
C ARG A 641 55.54 60.26 -10.05
N ALA A 642 56.73 59.75 -10.35
CA ALA A 642 57.42 58.72 -9.55
C ALA A 642 57.92 59.15 -8.14
N LEU A 643 57.81 60.43 -7.77
CA LEU A 643 58.03 60.95 -6.40
C LEU A 643 56.75 61.48 -5.72
N TYR A 644 55.57 61.41 -6.36
CA TYR A 644 54.33 62.00 -5.86
C TYR A 644 53.99 61.58 -4.43
N GLU A 645 54.02 60.29 -4.12
CA GLU A 645 53.66 59.77 -2.78
C GLU A 645 54.65 60.21 -1.70
N GLU A 646 55.94 60.39 -2.03
CA GLU A 646 56.91 60.93 -1.08
C GLU A 646 56.64 62.41 -0.81
N ALA A 647 56.40 63.20 -1.86
CA ALA A 647 56.04 64.61 -1.76
C ALA A 647 54.77 64.82 -0.93
N GLN A 648 53.71 64.05 -1.19
CA GLN A 648 52.48 64.08 -0.38
C GLN A 648 52.73 63.65 1.07
N SER A 649 53.67 62.75 1.32
CA SER A 649 54.06 62.40 2.70
C SER A 649 54.73 63.55 3.43
N LYS A 650 55.68 64.24 2.79
CA LYS A 650 56.31 65.45 3.36
C LYS A 650 55.29 66.56 3.61
N ILE A 651 54.38 66.83 2.66
CA ILE A 651 53.29 67.80 2.78
C ILE A 651 52.42 67.52 4.01
N ARG A 652 52.07 66.26 4.27
CA ARG A 652 51.30 65.87 5.47
C ARG A 652 52.05 66.22 6.76
N SER A 653 53.34 65.90 6.85
CA SER A 653 54.18 66.24 8.02
C SER A 653 54.29 67.76 8.23
N TRP A 654 54.47 68.55 7.18
CA TRP A 654 54.61 70.00 7.29
C TRP A 654 53.31 70.70 7.71
N ARG A 655 52.14 70.22 7.24
CA ARG A 655 50.83 70.70 7.72
C ARG A 655 50.62 70.39 9.22
N GLN A 656 51.09 69.23 9.67
CA GLN A 656 51.04 68.84 11.09
C GLN A 656 51.93 69.74 11.97
N GLU A 657 53.11 70.12 11.47
CA GLU A 657 54.02 71.07 12.13
C GLU A 657 53.43 72.48 12.25
N ILE A 658 52.82 73.01 11.17
CA ILE A 658 52.10 74.30 11.19
C ILE A 658 50.99 74.27 12.25
N GLN A 659 50.12 73.26 12.21
CA GLN A 659 49.01 73.13 13.15
C GLN A 659 49.50 72.96 14.61
N ALA A 660 50.65 72.31 14.83
CA ALA A 660 51.27 72.20 16.15
C ALA A 660 51.74 73.56 16.68
N ARG A 661 52.42 74.36 15.85
CA ARG A 661 52.86 75.72 16.16
C ARG A 661 51.68 76.63 16.50
N GLU A 662 50.60 76.57 15.71
CA GLU A 662 49.35 77.30 16.00
C GLU A 662 48.70 76.89 17.33
N ASN A 663 48.56 75.58 17.60
CA ASN A 663 47.99 75.09 18.86
C ASN A 663 48.80 75.59 20.06
N LEU A 664 50.13 75.54 20.00
CA LEU A 664 50.98 76.04 21.08
C LEU A 664 50.87 77.56 21.25
N GLN A 665 50.82 78.32 20.16
CA GLN A 665 50.62 79.78 20.22
C GLN A 665 49.25 80.15 20.81
N GLN A 666 48.18 79.47 20.40
CA GLN A 666 46.83 79.68 20.93
C GLN A 666 46.75 79.31 22.43
N ALA A 667 47.39 78.21 22.83
CA ALA A 667 47.52 77.82 24.22
C ALA A 667 48.27 78.89 25.04
N ARG A 668 49.42 79.35 24.54
CA ARG A 668 50.21 80.42 25.16
C ARG A 668 49.45 81.74 25.30
N GLN A 669 48.64 82.10 24.30
CA GLN A 669 47.77 83.28 24.38
C GLN A 669 46.67 83.10 25.43
N THR A 670 46.01 81.94 25.47
CA THR A 670 44.96 81.63 26.45
C THR A 670 45.50 81.68 27.90
N ALA A 671 46.70 81.14 28.14
CA ALA A 671 47.32 81.14 29.46
C ALA A 671 47.64 82.55 30.01
N ARG A 672 47.64 83.60 29.18
CA ARG A 672 47.87 84.99 29.62
C ARG A 672 46.74 85.54 30.50
N GLU A 673 45.54 84.95 30.40
CA GLU A 673 44.39 85.28 31.27
C GLU A 673 44.65 84.90 32.74
N ARG A 674 45.57 83.94 33.01
CA ARG A 674 46.04 83.50 34.34
C ARG A 674 44.97 82.96 35.30
N THR A 675 43.70 82.87 34.90
CA THR A 675 42.66 82.17 35.67
C THR A 675 42.83 80.65 35.60
N PRO A 676 42.33 79.89 36.60
CA PRO A 676 42.42 78.43 36.58
C PRO A 676 41.79 77.80 35.33
N GLU A 677 40.63 78.31 34.91
CA GLU A 677 39.87 77.82 33.75
C GLU A 677 40.64 78.07 32.44
N ALA A 678 41.31 79.22 32.33
CA ALA A 678 42.14 79.55 31.18
C ALA A 678 43.44 78.73 31.14
N LEU A 679 44.08 78.47 32.29
CA LEU A 679 45.23 77.56 32.38
C LEU A 679 44.83 76.14 31.99
N ALA A 680 43.71 75.61 32.50
CA ALA A 680 43.17 74.29 32.14
C ALA A 680 42.72 74.20 30.66
N LYS A 681 42.30 75.31 30.05
CA LYS A 681 42.03 75.41 28.61
C LYS A 681 43.33 75.43 27.79
N ALA A 682 44.31 76.24 28.19
CA ALA A 682 45.62 76.33 27.55
C ALA A 682 46.35 74.97 27.56
N ILE A 683 46.38 74.29 28.71
CA ILE A 683 46.88 72.91 28.87
C ILE A 683 46.22 71.96 27.85
N ARG A 684 44.90 71.99 27.71
CA ARG A 684 44.16 71.12 26.78
C ARG A 684 44.46 71.43 25.30
N THR A 685 44.70 72.69 24.95
CA THR A 685 45.12 73.04 23.58
C THR A 685 46.58 72.64 23.32
N ALA A 686 47.49 72.89 24.25
CA ALA A 686 48.90 72.47 24.12
C ALA A 686 49.05 70.94 24.05
N ARG A 687 48.22 70.17 24.76
CA ARG A 687 48.16 68.69 24.64
C ARG A 687 47.74 68.18 23.26
N LYS A 688 47.33 69.04 22.32
CA LYS A 688 47.11 68.68 20.90
C LYS A 688 48.38 68.70 20.05
N VAL A 689 49.49 69.22 20.56
CA VAL A 689 50.78 69.26 19.87
C VAL A 689 51.33 67.83 19.73
N PRO A 690 51.45 67.25 18.51
CA PRO A 690 51.86 65.86 18.32
C PRO A 690 53.33 65.63 18.67
N SER A 691 53.70 64.39 19.00
CA SER A 691 55.05 64.00 19.41
C SER A 691 56.12 64.36 18.37
N GLU A 692 55.86 64.11 17.09
CA GLU A 692 56.82 64.25 15.99
C GLU A 692 57.02 65.70 15.51
N THR A 693 56.59 66.71 16.28
CA THR A 693 56.64 68.13 15.88
C THR A 693 57.68 68.92 16.67
N THR A 694 58.36 69.87 16.03
CA THR A 694 59.52 70.58 16.60
C THR A 694 59.18 71.34 17.89
N VAL A 695 57.93 71.82 18.00
CA VAL A 695 57.41 72.52 19.18
C VAL A 695 56.90 71.59 20.30
N ARG A 696 57.10 70.27 20.21
CA ARG A 696 56.59 69.31 21.20
C ARG A 696 57.18 69.54 22.59
N GLU A 697 58.48 69.77 22.71
CA GLU A 697 59.16 70.02 23.98
C GLU A 697 58.71 71.34 24.61
N GLU A 698 58.66 72.41 23.80
CA GLU A 698 58.12 73.71 24.19
C GLU A 698 56.68 73.61 24.70
N SER A 699 55.87 72.73 24.10
CA SER A 699 54.52 72.44 24.55
C SER A 699 54.49 71.69 25.88
N THR A 700 55.32 70.66 26.08
CA THR A 700 55.46 69.97 27.38
C THR A 700 55.81 70.95 28.48
N SER A 701 56.86 71.75 28.28
CA SER A 701 57.33 72.70 29.30
C SER A 701 56.30 73.80 29.59
N ALA A 702 55.46 74.17 28.62
CA ALA A 702 54.34 75.08 28.84
C ALA A 702 53.22 74.41 29.66
N ILE A 703 52.83 73.18 29.32
CA ILE A 703 51.84 72.39 30.06
C ILE A 703 52.26 72.19 31.52
N GLU A 704 53.52 71.85 31.78
CA GLU A 704 54.09 71.69 33.13
C GLU A 704 53.97 72.99 33.93
N LYS A 705 54.53 74.10 33.42
CA LYS A 705 54.50 75.41 34.10
C LYS A 705 53.09 75.91 34.40
N TRP A 706 52.11 75.63 33.52
CA TRP A 706 50.71 75.95 33.77
C TRP A 706 50.06 75.01 34.80
N SER A 707 50.46 73.75 34.83
CA SER A 707 49.99 72.75 35.80
C SER A 707 50.53 73.03 37.21
N ASP A 708 51.81 73.38 37.34
CA ASP A 708 52.41 73.84 38.59
C ASP A 708 51.73 75.12 39.09
N ARG A 709 51.41 76.05 38.19
CA ARG A 709 50.70 77.28 38.56
C ARG A 709 49.25 77.00 38.98
N LEU A 710 48.58 76.05 38.34
CA LEU A 710 47.24 75.61 38.68
C LEU A 710 47.21 74.94 40.07
N LEU A 711 48.24 74.14 40.40
CA LEU A 711 48.45 73.57 41.73
C LEU A 711 48.71 74.65 42.79
N ALA A 712 49.53 75.64 42.48
CA ALA A 712 49.78 76.76 43.40
C ALA A 712 48.50 77.55 43.72
N ILE A 713 47.59 77.73 42.75
CA ILE A 713 46.27 78.37 42.98
C ILE A 713 45.32 77.44 43.75
N ALA A 714 45.39 76.11 43.54
CA ALA A 714 44.64 75.15 44.35
C ALA A 714 45.06 75.19 45.82
N ARG A 715 46.38 75.20 46.10
CA ARG A 715 46.96 75.35 47.45
C ARG A 715 46.54 76.64 48.14
N ASP A 716 46.71 77.78 47.48
CA ASP A 716 46.25 79.11 47.94
C ASP A 716 44.73 79.11 48.26
N ARG A 717 43.94 78.32 47.52
CA ARG A 717 42.52 78.16 47.78
C ARG A 717 42.20 77.21 48.94
N ALA A 718 43.10 76.29 49.32
CA ALA A 718 42.88 75.29 50.36
C ALA A 718 42.64 75.93 51.72
N ASP A 719 43.45 76.93 52.07
CA ASP A 719 43.40 77.74 53.30
C ASP A 719 42.01 78.38 53.58
N THR A 720 41.17 78.52 52.53
CA THR A 720 39.86 79.16 52.62
C THR A 720 38.69 78.30 52.13
N ASN A 721 38.93 77.28 51.29
CA ASN A 721 37.91 76.37 50.78
C ASN A 721 38.53 75.08 50.19
N LEU A 722 38.75 74.06 51.03
CA LEU A 722 39.25 72.74 50.62
C LEU A 722 38.47 72.12 49.44
N ARG A 723 37.14 72.28 49.37
CA ARG A 723 36.34 71.73 48.25
C ARG A 723 36.71 72.38 46.90
N LYS A 724 36.91 73.71 46.86
CA LYS A 724 37.32 74.40 45.64
C LYS A 724 38.82 74.22 45.36
N ALA A 725 39.66 74.00 46.38
CA ALA A 725 41.05 73.57 46.18
C ALA A 725 41.12 72.22 45.46
N ILE A 726 40.34 71.22 45.92
CA ILE A 726 40.19 69.92 45.27
C ILE A 726 39.70 70.08 43.82
N GLU A 727 38.67 70.90 43.57
CA GLU A 727 38.16 71.19 42.21
C GLU A 727 39.27 71.71 41.28
N LEU A 728 40.06 72.69 41.74
CA LEU A 728 41.15 73.28 40.95
C LEU A 728 42.33 72.31 40.73
N ALA A 729 42.70 71.53 41.75
CA ALA A 729 43.74 70.51 41.63
C ALA A 729 43.32 69.36 40.69
N GLN A 730 42.03 69.02 40.62
CA GLN A 730 41.52 68.00 39.68
C GLN A 730 41.60 68.43 38.21
N MET A 731 41.74 69.72 37.91
CA MET A 731 41.96 70.22 36.54
C MET A 731 43.39 69.97 36.03
N ILE A 732 44.30 69.51 36.89
CA ILE A 732 45.70 69.24 36.53
C ILE A 732 45.79 67.95 35.68
N PRO A 733 46.47 67.98 34.52
CA PRO A 733 46.58 66.84 33.62
C PRO A 733 47.48 65.73 34.16
N SER A 734 47.02 64.48 34.05
CA SER A 734 47.90 63.31 34.12
C SER A 734 49.02 63.40 33.08
N GLY A 735 50.23 62.99 33.46
CA GLY A 735 51.45 63.15 32.66
C GLY A 735 52.21 64.46 32.90
N THR A 736 52.05 65.10 34.07
CA THR A 736 52.86 66.25 34.51
C THR A 736 53.41 66.01 35.93
N PRO A 737 54.54 66.62 36.32
CA PRO A 737 55.05 66.54 37.69
C PRO A 737 54.04 67.03 38.74
N ALA A 738 53.37 68.15 38.44
CA ALA A 738 52.29 68.72 39.26
C ALA A 738 51.19 67.71 39.61
N TYR A 739 50.86 66.78 38.72
CA TYR A 739 49.77 65.82 38.91
C TYR A 739 49.97 64.90 40.12
N ALA A 740 51.21 64.46 40.38
CA ALA A 740 51.50 63.58 41.50
C ALA A 740 51.28 64.31 42.84
N ALA A 741 51.82 65.52 42.98
CA ALA A 741 51.62 66.37 44.15
C ALA A 741 50.15 66.76 44.33
N ALA A 742 49.47 67.13 43.25
CA ALA A 742 48.04 67.44 43.25
C ALA A 742 47.19 66.28 43.76
N ARG A 743 47.54 65.02 43.42
CA ARG A 743 46.79 63.84 43.90
C ARG A 743 46.98 63.58 45.37
N VAL A 744 48.19 63.74 45.91
CA VAL A 744 48.43 63.66 47.37
C VAL A 744 47.59 64.72 48.10
N GLU A 745 47.69 65.97 47.67
CA GLU A 745 46.96 67.09 48.29
C GLU A 745 45.44 66.94 48.18
N ILE A 746 44.91 66.40 47.08
CA ILE A 746 43.48 66.09 46.96
C ILE A 746 43.03 65.08 48.02
N GLU A 747 43.81 64.03 48.31
CA GLU A 747 43.45 63.05 49.34
C GLU A 747 43.64 63.59 50.76
N ASP A 748 44.68 64.37 51.03
CA ASP A 748 44.86 65.06 52.32
C ASP A 748 43.72 66.04 52.60
N TRP A 749 43.34 66.87 51.62
CA TRP A 749 42.21 67.80 51.73
C TRP A 749 40.85 67.09 51.84
N LYS A 750 40.70 65.88 51.28
CA LYS A 750 39.52 65.03 51.50
C LYS A 750 39.47 64.48 52.92
N GLN A 751 40.59 64.02 53.48
CA GLN A 751 40.64 63.51 54.86
C GLN A 751 40.31 64.64 55.86
N GLN A 752 40.84 65.85 55.64
CA GLN A 752 40.48 67.03 56.43
C GLN A 752 39.01 67.48 56.30
N LEU A 753 38.27 66.96 55.30
CA LEU A 753 36.83 67.18 55.12
C LEU A 753 35.95 66.08 55.75
N GLN A 754 36.54 65.08 56.43
CA GLN A 754 35.83 64.02 57.14
C GLN A 754 35.83 64.27 58.67
N PRO A 755 34.66 64.28 59.34
CA PRO A 755 34.60 64.33 60.80
C PRO A 755 35.15 63.06 61.46
N SER A 756 35.75 63.20 62.64
CA SER A 756 36.27 62.08 63.43
C SER A 756 35.18 61.44 64.30
N GLU A 757 35.09 60.12 64.29
CA GLU A 757 34.35 59.31 65.28
C GLU A 757 35.32 58.29 65.93
N GLU A 758 35.10 57.95 67.19
CA GLU A 758 36.05 57.19 68.02
C GLU A 758 35.76 55.69 68.14
N ASN A 759 36.83 54.91 68.00
CA ASN A 759 37.14 53.64 68.66
C ASN A 759 36.34 52.34 68.38
N THR A 760 37.15 51.29 68.15
CA THR A 760 36.91 49.87 68.42
C THR A 760 35.71 49.16 67.79
N GLU A 761 35.95 48.48 66.68
CA GLU A 761 35.41 47.11 66.49
C GLU A 761 36.41 46.21 65.74
N SER A 762 36.10 44.92 65.61
CA SER A 762 37.10 43.86 65.37
C SER A 762 37.11 43.28 63.94
N SER A 763 38.26 42.67 63.63
CA SER A 763 38.41 41.40 62.89
C SER A 763 37.20 40.43 62.93
N PRO A 764 37.08 39.44 61.99
CA PRO A 764 38.07 39.02 60.97
C PRO A 764 37.53 38.50 59.61
N VAL A 765 38.47 38.02 58.77
CA VAL A 765 38.37 36.82 57.89
C VAL A 765 37.69 36.87 56.49
N SER A 766 38.46 36.28 55.56
CA SER A 766 38.22 35.61 54.26
C SER A 766 37.56 36.26 53.02
N GLU A 767 38.21 35.88 51.91
CA GLU A 767 37.63 35.31 50.68
C GLU A 767 37.29 36.19 49.46
N ASN A 768 37.56 35.53 48.32
CA ASN A 768 37.15 35.77 46.94
C ASN A 768 37.71 37.06 46.29
N ASP A 769 38.65 36.94 45.35
CA ASP A 769 38.50 36.37 43.99
C ASP A 769 37.85 37.39 43.04
N PHE A 770 38.65 37.92 42.09
CA PHE A 770 38.30 38.06 40.66
C PHE A 770 39.41 38.77 39.85
N LEU A 771 39.41 38.57 38.51
CA LEU A 771 40.18 39.31 37.47
C LEU A 771 41.73 39.11 37.51
N VAL A 772 42.51 39.22 36.43
CA VAL A 772 42.31 39.50 34.98
C VAL A 772 43.51 38.86 34.20
N GLU A 773 43.61 38.68 32.87
CA GLU A 773 43.54 39.58 31.69
C GLU A 773 43.36 38.68 30.41
N PRO A 774 43.04 39.22 29.21
CA PRO A 774 44.01 39.96 28.40
C PRO A 774 43.53 41.33 27.86
#